data_AF-A0A3D9L869-F1
#
_entry.id   AF-A0A3D9L869-F1
#
_cell.length_a   1.000
_cell.length_b   1.000
_cell.length_c   1.000
_cell.angle_alpha   90.00
_cell.angle_beta   90.00
_cell.angle_gamma   90.00
#
_symmetry.space_group_name_H-M   'P 1'
#
loop_
_entity.id
_entity.type
_entity.pdbx_description
1 polymer ?
#
loop_
_entity_poly.entity_id
_entity_poly.type
_entity_poly.pdbx_seq_one_letter_code
_entity_poly.pdbx_strand_id
1 'polypeptide(L)'
;MIHYFVGNLGHFLVILAFVSAVVATYAFAKNIHNTDTSWARFAKGAFYVHALAIFAIAGTLFAMISGHMFEYHYVYNYTSKILPVYYQISSFWNGQEGSFLLWMFWNAVLGLVLIHTNKSWRASMMAVFSFTQIFLVSMIMGVVIFDVKIGSSPFLLLRDVVNDPIFGIQPDYIPEDGRGLNPLLQNYWMVIHPPTLFLGFATTVIPFAYAVAGLITGRFKEWIRPALPWAQFSACVLGVGILMGAYWAYETLNFGGYWNWDPVENAVYVPWLVLVAGIHTMIAFKKSPSALKASVILILSSYILIVYSTFLTRSGVLGNSSVHSFTDLGLSGQLLIYLFVFILLAVLLCVRAWRKMPSSEEETSAYSREFWIFMGATVLCLMAFQVIIPTSIPVWNEIVELFGGSSNMAPPADQVEFYTKFQLYFAILLALLSGTGQFFWWNKMDKQKLKQALTVPVMISLLITAVIFIVAKVQDIWYLLLLTTSVYSVVANAKIFLSVAKSNIKLSGGAIAHIGVALMLIGVLFSSGYSKILSKNNTGMLWSKEFPDEVNQNNLLLFLNEPRQMEDYFMTYKGMRKLTTDYGYVDVNDIETAAGPLELIIGNETVSSDGTRLSPGDTVEIINAENSYFEVVYTQPGKGDFTLYPRVQINETMDMIVYSPDINRTLTADLYTHVRTFPDPEQEIEWSEVEEIAVAPGDQFFINDYVARFVEMVPVQQLPGVTLGPGDVAVKAIIEIEGENKTYTAEPIYVIKDKMAGRIPDVVNDLASRLTIQTIEPEQNRFVFGLSTTQKDWIIIEAVKKPWINILWLGTFLLVVGFTVAIVRRYGEFQKMRDKGME
;
A
#
# COMPACT_ATOMS: atom_id res chain seq x y z
N MET A 1 -34.06 -0.24 14.17
CA MET A 1 -34.32 -1.55 14.81
C MET A 1 -33.15 -2.46 14.50
N ILE A 2 -32.69 -3.27 15.44
CA ILE A 2 -31.54 -4.17 15.24
C ILE A 2 -31.91 -5.30 14.27
N HIS A 3 -31.09 -5.53 13.25
CA HIS A 3 -31.33 -6.54 12.21
C HIS A 3 -30.80 -7.94 12.58
N TYR A 4 -31.31 -8.55 13.65
CA TYR A 4 -30.81 -9.82 14.20
C TYR A 4 -30.69 -10.99 13.19
N PHE A 5 -31.61 -11.09 12.22
CA PHE A 5 -31.62 -12.22 11.28
C PHE A 5 -30.32 -12.32 10.47
N VAL A 6 -29.79 -11.20 10.00
CA VAL A 6 -28.62 -11.17 9.10
C VAL A 6 -27.37 -11.62 9.86
N GLY A 7 -27.15 -11.10 11.08
CA GLY A 7 -26.06 -11.57 11.94
C GLY A 7 -26.19 -13.03 12.36
N ASN A 8 -27.39 -13.47 12.75
CA ASN A 8 -27.64 -14.87 13.11
C ASN A 8 -27.41 -15.84 11.94
N LEU A 9 -27.80 -15.43 10.72
CA LEU A 9 -27.49 -16.16 9.50
C LEU A 9 -25.98 -16.24 9.28
N GLY A 10 -25.26 -15.11 9.45
CA GLY A 10 -23.80 -15.06 9.40
C GLY A 10 -23.14 -16.06 10.36
N HIS A 11 -23.53 -16.05 11.64
CA HIS A 11 -23.04 -17.00 12.64
C HIS A 11 -23.33 -18.46 12.27
N PHE A 12 -24.56 -18.76 11.85
CA PHE A 12 -24.93 -20.10 11.41
C PHE A 12 -24.07 -20.57 10.23
N LEU A 13 -23.85 -19.71 9.24
CA LEU A 13 -23.04 -20.03 8.07
C LEU A 13 -21.57 -20.28 8.43
N VAL A 14 -21.00 -19.54 9.41
CA VAL A 14 -19.65 -19.79 9.93
C VAL A 14 -19.55 -21.18 10.58
N ILE A 15 -20.52 -21.56 11.41
CA ILE A 15 -20.57 -22.90 12.01
C ILE A 15 -20.71 -23.97 10.92
N LEU A 16 -21.60 -23.76 9.94
CA LEU A 16 -21.78 -24.66 8.81
C LEU A 16 -20.48 -24.83 8.01
N ALA A 17 -19.76 -23.73 7.73
CA ALA A 17 -18.48 -23.74 7.05
C ALA A 17 -17.42 -24.53 7.84
N PHE A 18 -17.38 -24.38 9.17
CA PHE A 18 -16.44 -25.10 10.02
C PHE A 18 -16.72 -26.61 10.03
N VAL A 19 -17.96 -27.00 10.30
CA VAL A 19 -18.37 -28.41 10.34
C VAL A 19 -18.16 -29.08 8.99
N SER A 20 -18.56 -28.42 7.90
CA SER A 20 -18.36 -28.95 6.54
C SER A 20 -16.88 -29.05 6.15
N ALA A 21 -16.00 -28.15 6.61
CA ALA A 21 -14.55 -28.27 6.41
C ALA A 21 -13.96 -29.48 7.15
N VAL A 22 -14.39 -29.73 8.39
CA VAL A 22 -13.98 -30.92 9.17
C VAL A 22 -14.43 -32.20 8.48
N VAL A 23 -15.71 -32.26 8.09
CA VAL A 23 -16.29 -33.41 7.39
C VAL A 23 -15.61 -33.64 6.05
N ALA A 24 -15.37 -32.59 5.25
CA ALA A 24 -14.68 -32.70 3.97
C ALA A 24 -13.25 -33.22 4.15
N THR A 25 -12.50 -32.68 5.12
CA THR A 25 -11.14 -33.13 5.44
C THR A 25 -11.10 -34.61 5.77
N TYR A 26 -11.97 -35.07 6.67
CA TYR A 26 -12.04 -36.47 7.05
C TYR A 26 -12.44 -37.37 5.88
N ALA A 27 -13.47 -36.99 5.12
CA ALA A 27 -13.97 -37.76 4.00
C ALA A 27 -12.93 -37.88 2.87
N PHE A 28 -12.22 -36.79 2.55
CA PHE A 28 -11.12 -36.84 1.58
C PHE A 28 -9.95 -37.68 2.09
N ALA A 29 -9.57 -37.56 3.37
CA ALA A 29 -8.51 -38.38 3.96
C ALA A 29 -8.85 -39.89 3.89
N LYS A 30 -10.11 -40.28 4.15
CA LYS A 30 -10.58 -41.65 3.97
C LYS A 30 -10.55 -42.10 2.51
N ASN A 31 -10.86 -41.20 1.57
CA ASN A 31 -10.83 -41.50 0.14
C ASN A 31 -9.42 -41.71 -0.43
N ILE A 32 -8.34 -41.28 0.26
CA ILE A 32 -6.95 -41.47 -0.21
C ILE A 32 -6.63 -42.96 -0.41
N HIS A 33 -7.10 -43.82 0.48
CA HIS A 33 -6.81 -45.26 0.47
C HIS A 33 -8.01 -46.13 0.10
N ASN A 34 -9.18 -45.53 -0.10
CA ASN A 34 -10.42 -46.25 -0.38
C ASN A 34 -10.85 -46.05 -1.84
N THR A 35 -11.01 -47.15 -2.57
CA THR A 35 -11.47 -47.15 -3.97
C THR A 35 -12.99 -46.96 -4.10
N ASP A 36 -13.73 -46.99 -2.99
CA ASP A 36 -15.18 -46.75 -2.99
C ASP A 36 -15.52 -45.31 -3.41
N THR A 37 -16.35 -45.21 -4.44
CA THR A 37 -16.85 -43.94 -4.99
C THR A 37 -17.82 -43.22 -4.04
N SER A 38 -18.35 -43.89 -3.01
CA SER A 38 -19.24 -43.30 -2.00
C SER A 38 -18.53 -42.18 -1.22
N TRP A 39 -17.33 -42.45 -0.69
CA TRP A 39 -16.50 -41.47 0.02
C TRP A 39 -16.09 -40.32 -0.87
N ALA A 40 -15.76 -40.58 -2.14
CA ALA A 40 -15.44 -39.53 -3.10
C ALA A 40 -16.64 -38.61 -3.36
N ARG A 41 -17.86 -39.16 -3.51
CA ARG A 41 -19.08 -38.36 -3.69
C ARG A 41 -19.41 -37.55 -2.45
N PHE A 42 -19.35 -38.17 -1.28
CA PHE A 42 -19.62 -37.53 0.01
C PHE A 42 -18.63 -36.39 0.29
N ALA A 43 -17.33 -36.62 0.09
CA ALA A 43 -16.29 -35.59 0.29
C ALA A 43 -16.50 -34.38 -0.62
N LYS A 44 -16.87 -34.60 -1.90
CA LYS A 44 -17.21 -33.50 -2.82
C LYS A 44 -18.44 -32.73 -2.36
N GLY A 45 -19.50 -33.44 -1.95
CA GLY A 45 -20.71 -32.81 -1.41
C GLY A 45 -20.40 -31.93 -0.19
N ALA A 46 -19.63 -32.45 0.77
CA ALA A 46 -19.19 -31.69 1.94
C ALA A 46 -18.40 -30.43 1.56
N PHE A 47 -17.48 -30.53 0.59
CA PHE A 47 -16.72 -29.37 0.12
C PHE A 47 -17.59 -28.33 -0.62
N TYR A 48 -18.59 -28.76 -1.40
CA TYR A 48 -19.52 -27.83 -2.04
C TYR A 48 -20.38 -27.08 -1.02
N VAL A 49 -20.85 -27.76 0.03
CA VAL A 49 -21.53 -27.12 1.16
C VAL A 49 -20.61 -26.12 1.84
N HIS A 50 -19.35 -26.48 2.09
CA HIS A 50 -18.34 -25.58 2.65
C HIS A 50 -18.14 -24.33 1.77
N ALA A 51 -17.88 -24.50 0.47
CA ALA A 51 -17.66 -23.38 -0.44
C ALA A 51 -18.89 -22.47 -0.53
N LEU A 52 -20.10 -23.04 -0.60
CA LEU A 52 -21.34 -22.28 -0.58
C LEU A 52 -21.50 -21.49 0.73
N ALA A 53 -21.16 -22.09 1.87
CA ALA A 53 -21.19 -21.41 3.15
C ALA A 53 -20.19 -20.23 3.19
N ILE A 54 -18.96 -20.39 2.69
CA ILE A 54 -17.99 -19.28 2.58
C ILE A 54 -18.52 -18.14 1.70
N PHE A 55 -19.08 -18.45 0.53
CA PHE A 55 -19.66 -17.42 -0.34
C PHE A 55 -20.86 -16.73 0.31
N ALA A 56 -21.69 -17.48 1.05
CA ALA A 56 -22.80 -16.91 1.79
C ALA A 56 -22.33 -16.03 2.96
N ILE A 57 -21.28 -16.40 3.69
CA ILE A 57 -20.67 -15.55 4.73
C ILE A 57 -20.20 -14.22 4.13
N ALA A 58 -19.49 -14.28 2.99
CA ALA A 58 -19.05 -13.09 2.28
C ALA A 58 -20.22 -12.22 1.79
N GLY A 59 -21.24 -12.84 1.20
CA GLY A 59 -22.45 -12.13 0.77
C GLY A 59 -23.20 -11.46 1.92
N THR A 60 -23.32 -12.14 3.07
CA THR A 60 -23.96 -11.60 4.27
C THR A 60 -23.19 -10.38 4.80
N LEU A 61 -21.87 -10.48 4.96
CA LEU A 61 -21.06 -9.34 5.44
C LEU A 61 -21.14 -8.15 4.47
N PHE A 62 -21.07 -8.41 3.16
CA PHE A 62 -21.18 -7.36 2.15
C PHE A 62 -22.56 -6.69 2.15
N ALA A 63 -23.63 -7.45 2.37
CA ALA A 63 -24.99 -6.90 2.52
C ALA A 63 -25.12 -6.01 3.77
N MET A 64 -24.45 -6.36 4.86
CA MET A 64 -24.43 -5.54 6.08
C MET A 64 -23.65 -4.23 5.88
N ILE A 65 -22.50 -4.30 5.20
CA ILE A 65 -21.67 -3.14 4.83
C ILE A 65 -22.47 -2.18 3.94
N SER A 66 -23.04 -2.70 2.85
CA SER A 66 -23.81 -1.89 1.88
C SER A 66 -25.12 -1.36 2.47
N GLY A 67 -25.66 -2.04 3.48
CA GLY A 67 -26.86 -1.65 4.20
C GLY A 67 -26.60 -0.71 5.39
N HIS A 68 -25.33 -0.30 5.63
CA HIS A 68 -24.95 0.57 6.75
C HIS A 68 -25.49 0.10 8.12
N MET A 69 -25.41 -1.21 8.38
CA MET A 69 -25.90 -1.81 9.62
C MET A 69 -24.93 -1.56 10.81
N PHE A 70 -24.88 -0.32 11.29
CA PHE A 70 -23.95 0.14 12.34
C PHE A 70 -24.21 -0.47 13.72
N GLU A 71 -25.27 -1.24 13.91
CA GLU A 71 -25.44 -2.07 15.11
C GLU A 71 -24.42 -3.22 15.19
N TYR A 72 -23.68 -3.51 14.11
CA TYR A 72 -22.63 -4.53 14.06
C TYR A 72 -21.25 -3.90 14.20
N HIS A 73 -20.43 -4.46 15.09
CA HIS A 73 -19.10 -3.92 15.43
C HIS A 73 -18.19 -3.77 14.20
N TYR A 74 -18.22 -4.74 13.28
CA TYR A 74 -17.41 -4.69 12.07
C TYR A 74 -17.83 -3.54 11.14
N VAL A 75 -19.13 -3.39 10.90
CA VAL A 75 -19.66 -2.35 10.00
C VAL A 75 -19.41 -0.96 10.58
N TYR A 76 -19.67 -0.78 11.87
CA TYR A 76 -19.41 0.47 12.59
C TYR A 76 -17.95 0.93 12.51
N ASN A 77 -16.98 0.02 12.66
CA ASN A 77 -15.57 0.41 12.70
C ASN A 77 -14.91 0.67 11.34
N TYR A 78 -15.48 0.16 10.25
CA TYR A 78 -14.81 0.17 8.93
C TYR A 78 -15.60 0.84 7.82
N THR A 79 -16.79 1.37 8.09
CA THR A 79 -17.64 2.00 7.07
C THR A 79 -18.23 3.30 7.60
N SER A 80 -18.66 4.16 6.69
CA SER A 80 -19.49 5.34 6.98
C SER A 80 -20.44 5.60 5.80
N LYS A 81 -21.45 6.45 5.99
CA LYS A 81 -22.43 6.81 4.96
C LYS A 81 -21.82 7.58 3.79
N ILE A 82 -20.82 8.41 4.07
CA ILE A 82 -20.14 9.25 3.08
C ILE A 82 -18.97 8.56 2.38
N LEU A 83 -18.65 7.32 2.78
CA LEU A 83 -17.53 6.58 2.21
C LEU A 83 -17.83 6.20 0.75
N PRO A 84 -16.96 6.53 -0.22
CA PRO A 84 -17.14 6.12 -1.61
C PRO A 84 -17.30 4.60 -1.78
N VAL A 85 -18.12 4.17 -2.75
CA VAL A 85 -18.52 2.76 -2.92
C VAL A 85 -17.33 1.80 -3.08
N TYR A 86 -16.27 2.20 -3.77
CA TYR A 86 -15.07 1.35 -3.92
C TYR A 86 -14.33 1.16 -2.58
N TYR A 87 -14.36 2.16 -1.71
CA TYR A 87 -13.85 2.03 -0.34
C TYR A 87 -14.78 1.21 0.55
N GLN A 88 -16.10 1.32 0.37
CA GLN A 88 -17.05 0.41 1.01
C GLN A 88 -16.77 -1.05 0.62
N ILE A 89 -16.47 -1.34 -0.65
CA ILE A 89 -16.05 -2.69 -1.06
C ILE A 89 -14.77 -3.10 -0.32
N SER A 90 -13.77 -2.22 -0.26
CA SER A 90 -12.50 -2.53 0.41
C SER A 90 -12.59 -2.66 1.93
N SER A 91 -13.62 -2.08 2.56
CA SER A 91 -13.90 -2.25 3.99
C SER A 91 -14.09 -3.71 4.38
N PHE A 92 -14.53 -4.56 3.44
CA PHE A 92 -14.71 -6.00 3.65
C PHE A 92 -13.46 -6.71 4.14
N TRP A 93 -12.27 -6.23 3.78
CA TRP A 93 -10.99 -6.83 4.19
C TRP A 93 -10.13 -5.89 5.01
N ASN A 94 -10.72 -4.82 5.56
CA ASN A 94 -10.01 -3.90 6.42
C ASN A 94 -9.74 -4.52 7.80
N GLY A 95 -10.78 -5.08 8.43
CA GLY A 95 -10.63 -5.79 9.71
C GLY A 95 -9.96 -7.16 9.59
N GLN A 96 -9.47 -7.68 10.72
CA GLN A 96 -8.83 -9.01 10.76
C GLN A 96 -9.75 -10.12 10.24
N GLU A 97 -11.01 -10.12 10.69
CA GLU A 97 -12.03 -11.11 10.31
C GLU A 97 -12.23 -11.15 8.80
N GLY A 98 -12.33 -9.96 8.20
CA GLY A 98 -12.46 -9.76 6.77
C GLY A 98 -11.27 -10.28 5.97
N SER A 99 -10.05 -10.05 6.47
CA SER A 99 -8.82 -10.55 5.83
C SER A 99 -8.73 -12.08 5.85
N PHE A 100 -9.11 -12.75 6.96
CA PHE A 100 -9.23 -14.20 7.00
C PHE A 100 -10.30 -14.70 6.04
N LEU A 101 -11.45 -14.01 5.97
CA LEU A 101 -12.52 -14.33 5.04
C LEU A 101 -12.09 -14.19 3.57
N LEU A 102 -11.27 -13.20 3.23
CA LEU A 102 -10.67 -13.05 1.90
C LEU A 102 -9.75 -14.22 1.55
N TRP A 103 -8.96 -14.70 2.52
CA TRP A 103 -8.14 -15.91 2.33
C TRP A 103 -9.01 -17.16 2.14
N MET A 104 -10.07 -17.33 2.94
CA MET A 104 -11.02 -18.43 2.79
C MET A 104 -11.76 -18.39 1.46
N PHE A 105 -12.18 -17.21 1.03
CA PHE A 105 -12.84 -16.99 -0.25
C PHE A 105 -11.99 -17.49 -1.41
N TRP A 106 -10.72 -17.06 -1.48
CA TRP A 106 -9.82 -17.53 -2.54
C TRP A 106 -9.55 -19.02 -2.44
N ASN A 107 -9.42 -19.56 -1.23
CA ASN A 107 -9.30 -20.99 -1.06
C ASN A 107 -10.55 -21.72 -1.56
N ALA A 108 -11.77 -21.30 -1.21
CA ALA A 108 -13.00 -21.92 -1.68
C ALA A 108 -13.06 -21.94 -3.22
N VAL A 109 -12.74 -20.82 -3.88
CA VAL A 109 -12.63 -20.72 -5.34
C VAL A 109 -11.61 -21.72 -5.90
N LEU A 110 -10.38 -21.70 -5.37
CA LEU A 110 -9.31 -22.58 -5.85
C LEU A 110 -9.61 -24.07 -5.59
N GLY A 111 -10.23 -24.40 -4.45
CA GLY A 111 -10.65 -25.75 -4.14
C GLY A 111 -11.75 -26.25 -5.08
N LEU A 112 -12.70 -25.38 -5.47
CA LEU A 112 -13.70 -25.69 -6.51
C LEU A 112 -13.06 -25.90 -7.88
N VAL A 113 -11.98 -25.21 -8.21
CA VAL A 113 -11.22 -25.49 -9.43
C VAL A 113 -10.54 -26.86 -9.30
N LEU A 114 -9.76 -27.08 -8.24
CA LEU A 114 -8.93 -28.27 -8.04
C LEU A 114 -9.72 -29.57 -7.95
N ILE A 115 -10.90 -29.55 -7.33
CA ILE A 115 -11.76 -30.74 -7.20
C ILE A 115 -12.21 -31.26 -8.58
N HIS A 116 -12.34 -30.38 -9.58
CA HIS A 116 -12.76 -30.73 -10.94
C HIS A 116 -11.57 -30.97 -11.87
N THR A 117 -10.47 -30.22 -11.73
CA THR A 117 -9.32 -30.32 -12.62
C THR A 117 -8.36 -31.44 -12.28
N ASN A 118 -8.28 -31.81 -10.99
CA ASN A 118 -7.33 -32.80 -10.49
C ASN A 118 -8.03 -34.16 -10.33
N LYS A 119 -7.54 -35.19 -11.03
CA LYS A 119 -8.11 -36.55 -10.95
C LYS A 119 -7.25 -37.46 -10.08
N SER A 120 -5.96 -37.59 -10.39
CA SER A 120 -5.02 -38.50 -9.70
C SER A 120 -4.66 -38.06 -8.27
N TRP A 121 -4.69 -36.76 -7.99
CA TRP A 121 -4.29 -36.21 -6.70
C TRP A 121 -5.46 -35.63 -5.90
N ARG A 122 -6.70 -35.73 -6.40
CA ARG A 122 -7.88 -35.08 -5.81
C ARG A 122 -8.01 -35.32 -4.31
N ALA A 123 -8.05 -36.58 -3.90
CA ALA A 123 -8.34 -36.93 -2.50
C ALA A 123 -7.28 -36.37 -1.54
N SER A 124 -6.00 -36.60 -1.82
CA SER A 124 -4.91 -36.16 -0.96
C SER A 124 -4.72 -34.64 -0.97
N MET A 125 -4.91 -33.99 -2.12
CA MET A 125 -4.87 -32.53 -2.23
C MET A 125 -6.01 -31.87 -1.46
N MET A 126 -7.25 -32.31 -1.71
CA MET A 126 -8.42 -31.71 -1.08
C MET A 126 -8.48 -32.00 0.42
N ALA A 127 -7.87 -33.09 0.90
CA ALA A 127 -7.71 -33.34 2.34
C ALA A 127 -6.86 -32.24 3.01
N VAL A 128 -5.68 -31.93 2.44
CA VAL A 128 -4.80 -30.87 2.98
C VAL A 128 -5.46 -29.50 2.84
N PHE A 129 -6.08 -29.26 1.69
CA PHE A 129 -6.72 -27.98 1.38
C PHE A 129 -7.93 -27.70 2.30
N SER A 130 -8.77 -28.71 2.54
CA SER A 130 -9.89 -28.62 3.49
C SER A 130 -9.40 -28.53 4.94
N PHE A 131 -8.28 -29.18 5.28
CA PHE A 131 -7.66 -29.08 6.60
C PHE A 131 -7.23 -27.65 6.90
N THR A 132 -6.64 -26.94 5.93
CA THR A 132 -6.34 -25.51 6.04
C THR A 132 -7.60 -24.68 6.33
N GLN A 133 -8.75 -25.01 5.71
CA GLN A 133 -10.01 -24.30 5.96
C GLN A 133 -10.52 -24.45 7.40
N ILE A 134 -10.26 -25.58 8.07
CA ILE A 134 -10.66 -25.75 9.47
C ILE A 134 -10.07 -24.63 10.34
N PHE A 135 -8.79 -24.31 10.14
CA PHE A 135 -8.12 -23.26 10.91
C PHE A 135 -8.55 -21.86 10.50
N LEU A 136 -8.70 -21.61 9.19
CA LEU A 136 -9.12 -20.28 8.75
C LEU A 136 -10.55 -19.96 9.20
N VAL A 137 -11.47 -20.93 9.14
CA VAL A 137 -12.84 -20.74 9.63
C VAL A 137 -12.85 -20.61 11.14
N SER A 138 -11.98 -21.32 11.87
CA SER A 138 -11.90 -21.15 13.32
C SER A 138 -11.42 -19.76 13.74
N MET A 139 -10.72 -19.01 12.89
CA MET A 139 -10.33 -17.61 13.16
C MET A 139 -11.53 -16.66 13.16
N ILE A 140 -12.64 -17.00 12.49
CA ILE A 140 -13.84 -16.15 12.43
C ILE A 140 -15.04 -16.70 13.22
N MET A 141 -14.82 -17.74 14.02
CA MET A 141 -15.89 -18.46 14.71
C MET A 141 -16.57 -17.59 15.78
N GLY A 142 -15.80 -16.83 16.56
CA GLY A 142 -16.32 -15.91 17.58
C GLY A 142 -16.99 -16.62 18.75
N VAL A 143 -16.53 -17.82 19.12
CA VAL A 143 -17.08 -18.62 20.21
C VAL A 143 -16.15 -18.56 21.41
N VAL A 144 -16.72 -18.35 22.60
CA VAL A 144 -15.98 -18.39 23.87
C VAL A 144 -16.39 -19.67 24.61
N ILE A 145 -15.43 -20.53 24.93
CA ILE A 145 -15.64 -21.76 25.70
C ILE A 145 -14.82 -21.65 26.98
N PHE A 146 -15.50 -21.61 28.13
CA PHE A 146 -14.90 -21.21 29.42
C PHE A 146 -14.26 -19.83 29.29
N ASP A 147 -12.96 -19.70 29.53
CA ASP A 147 -12.21 -18.45 29.40
C ASP A 147 -11.38 -18.38 28.09
N VAL A 148 -11.59 -19.32 27.16
CA VAL A 148 -10.85 -19.38 25.89
C VAL A 148 -11.72 -18.88 24.75
N LYS A 149 -11.30 -17.77 24.13
CA LYS A 149 -11.88 -17.23 22.90
C LYS A 149 -11.32 -17.98 21.68
N ILE A 150 -12.20 -18.46 20.82
CA ILE A 150 -11.88 -19.10 19.54
C ILE A 150 -12.44 -18.25 18.40
N GLY A 151 -11.53 -17.58 17.70
CA GLY A 151 -11.85 -16.64 16.62
C GLY A 151 -12.59 -15.38 17.06
N SER A 152 -12.78 -14.48 16.12
CA SER A 152 -13.58 -13.25 16.25
C SER A 152 -14.58 -13.20 15.11
N SER A 153 -15.87 -13.10 15.41
CA SER A 153 -16.89 -13.13 14.35
C SER A 153 -17.16 -11.71 13.84
N PRO A 154 -17.22 -11.47 12.51
CA PRO A 154 -17.59 -10.16 11.97
C PRO A 154 -19.08 -9.83 12.19
N PHE A 155 -19.86 -10.79 12.69
CA PHE A 155 -21.30 -10.68 12.92
C PHE A 155 -21.68 -10.32 14.37
N LEU A 156 -20.69 -9.99 15.22
CA LEU A 156 -20.94 -9.55 16.59
C LEU A 156 -21.61 -8.17 16.61
N LEU A 157 -22.61 -8.01 17.48
CA LEU A 157 -23.24 -6.71 17.71
C LEU A 157 -22.27 -5.77 18.43
N LEU A 158 -22.39 -4.48 18.14
CA LEU A 158 -21.57 -3.43 18.75
C LEU A 158 -21.67 -3.45 20.28
N ARG A 159 -22.90 -3.61 20.81
CA ARG A 159 -23.17 -3.70 22.25
C ARG A 159 -22.54 -4.91 22.95
N ASP A 160 -22.23 -5.98 22.21
CA ASP A 160 -21.66 -7.21 22.77
C ASP A 160 -20.13 -7.13 22.85
N VAL A 161 -19.52 -6.15 22.18
CA VAL A 161 -18.07 -5.98 22.08
C VAL A 161 -17.60 -4.71 22.82
N VAL A 162 -18.37 -3.63 22.72
CA VAL A 162 -17.99 -2.33 23.28
C VAL A 162 -18.68 -2.13 24.64
N ASN A 163 -17.86 -1.96 25.68
CA ASN A 163 -18.32 -1.64 27.03
C ASN A 163 -18.55 -0.13 27.17
N ASP A 164 -19.62 0.38 26.56
CA ASP A 164 -20.04 1.78 26.64
C ASP A 164 -21.29 1.94 27.53
N PRO A 165 -21.33 2.93 28.46
CA PRO A 165 -22.50 3.23 29.27
C PRO A 165 -23.81 3.39 28.48
N ILE A 166 -23.75 3.84 27.22
CA ILE A 166 -24.94 4.01 26.37
C ILE A 166 -25.72 2.71 26.22
N PHE A 167 -25.06 1.54 26.14
CA PHE A 167 -25.73 0.26 26.01
C PHE A 167 -26.36 -0.23 27.31
N GLY A 168 -25.92 0.30 28.46
CA GLY A 168 -26.59 0.09 29.75
C GLY A 168 -27.88 0.92 29.90
N ILE A 169 -27.93 2.10 29.25
CA ILE A 169 -29.08 3.01 29.31
C ILE A 169 -30.08 2.72 28.19
N GLN A 170 -29.58 2.51 26.97
CA GLN A 170 -30.34 2.25 25.75
C GLN A 170 -29.75 1.01 25.04
N PRO A 171 -30.19 -0.21 25.43
CA PRO A 171 -29.63 -1.47 24.90
C PRO A 171 -29.80 -1.67 23.38
N ASP A 172 -30.75 -0.95 22.77
CA ASP A 172 -31.03 -0.98 21.33
C ASP A 172 -30.50 0.28 20.61
N TYR A 173 -29.55 1.01 21.20
CA TYR A 173 -28.88 2.13 20.56
C TYR A 173 -28.14 1.66 19.30
N ILE A 174 -28.30 2.42 18.21
CA ILE A 174 -27.61 2.20 16.94
C ILE A 174 -26.97 3.54 16.57
N PRO A 175 -25.64 3.60 16.36
CA PRO A 175 -24.98 4.80 15.89
C PRO A 175 -25.58 5.32 14.58
N GLU A 176 -25.66 6.63 14.42
CA GLU A 176 -26.17 7.24 13.19
C GLU A 176 -25.23 7.04 12.00
N ASP A 177 -23.92 6.99 12.26
CA ASP A 177 -22.90 6.68 11.27
C ASP A 177 -21.80 5.80 11.88
N GLY A 178 -20.98 5.19 11.03
CA GLY A 178 -19.78 4.49 11.41
C GLY A 178 -18.54 5.38 11.37
N ARG A 179 -17.43 4.85 11.88
CA ARG A 179 -16.14 5.56 11.99
C ARG A 179 -15.45 5.80 10.64
N GLY A 180 -15.92 5.16 9.56
CA GLY A 180 -15.26 5.20 8.26
C GLY A 180 -14.01 4.30 8.19
N LEU A 181 -13.26 4.40 7.10
CA LEU A 181 -11.96 3.76 6.97
C LEU A 181 -10.87 4.67 7.53
N ASN A 182 -9.83 4.06 8.09
CA ASN A 182 -8.58 4.78 8.38
C ASN A 182 -8.14 5.56 7.12
N PRO A 183 -7.86 6.88 7.21
CA PRO A 183 -7.52 7.70 6.05
C PRO A 183 -6.34 7.18 5.22
N LEU A 184 -5.33 6.54 5.84
CA LEU A 184 -4.22 5.89 5.13
C LEU A 184 -4.69 4.80 4.14
N LEU A 185 -5.82 4.17 4.45
CA LEU A 185 -6.40 3.07 3.69
C LEU A 185 -7.38 3.56 2.62
N GLN A 186 -7.71 4.85 2.60
CA GLN A 186 -8.53 5.49 1.58
C GLN A 186 -7.67 5.81 0.33
N ASN A 187 -7.18 4.76 -0.32
CA ASN A 187 -6.47 4.81 -1.60
C ASN A 187 -6.90 3.64 -2.50
N TYR A 188 -6.94 3.84 -3.82
CA TYR A 188 -7.30 2.82 -4.81
C TYR A 188 -6.51 1.51 -4.65
N TRP A 189 -5.23 1.56 -4.27
CA TRP A 189 -4.43 0.36 -4.06
C TRP A 189 -4.99 -0.55 -2.96
N MET A 190 -5.61 0.01 -1.91
CA MET A 190 -6.28 -0.78 -0.87
C MET A 190 -7.42 -1.67 -1.43
N VAL A 191 -8.00 -1.29 -2.57
CA VAL A 191 -9.08 -2.03 -3.22
C VAL A 191 -8.56 -3.29 -3.92
N ILE A 192 -7.33 -3.25 -4.45
CA ILE A 192 -6.82 -4.29 -5.36
C ILE A 192 -5.61 -5.06 -4.82
N HIS A 193 -4.79 -4.44 -3.98
CA HIS A 193 -3.58 -5.04 -3.42
C HIS A 193 -3.90 -6.19 -2.45
N PRO A 194 -4.71 -6.01 -1.38
CA PRO A 194 -4.99 -7.10 -0.45
C PRO A 194 -5.64 -8.32 -1.11
N PRO A 195 -6.66 -8.19 -2.00
CA PRO A 195 -7.19 -9.34 -2.74
C PRO A 195 -6.14 -10.09 -3.55
N THR A 196 -5.21 -9.38 -4.18
CA THR A 196 -4.11 -9.99 -4.94
C THR A 196 -3.11 -10.70 -4.02
N LEU A 197 -2.73 -10.07 -2.90
CA LEU A 197 -1.81 -10.65 -1.92
C LEU A 197 -2.39 -11.93 -1.28
N PHE A 198 -3.65 -11.90 -0.87
CA PHE A 198 -4.35 -13.05 -0.29
C PHE A 198 -4.63 -14.16 -1.32
N LEU A 199 -4.80 -13.84 -2.61
CA LEU A 199 -4.76 -14.85 -3.66
C LEU A 199 -3.38 -15.50 -3.74
N GLY A 200 -2.31 -14.72 -3.60
CA GLY A 200 -0.94 -15.21 -3.42
C GLY A 200 -0.85 -16.22 -2.28
N PHE A 201 -1.33 -15.85 -1.08
CA PHE A 201 -1.35 -16.74 0.09
C PHE A 201 -2.12 -18.03 -0.19
N ALA A 202 -3.35 -17.93 -0.71
CA ALA A 202 -4.19 -19.08 -1.02
C ALA A 202 -3.55 -20.03 -2.04
N THR A 203 -2.91 -19.49 -3.08
CA THR A 203 -2.29 -20.33 -4.11
C THR A 203 -1.06 -21.08 -3.60
N THR A 204 -0.31 -20.56 -2.61
CA THR A 204 0.84 -21.29 -2.02
C THR A 204 0.45 -22.57 -1.29
N VAL A 205 -0.82 -22.70 -0.86
CA VAL A 205 -1.39 -23.94 -0.30
C VAL A 205 -1.31 -25.07 -1.33
N ILE A 206 -1.38 -24.77 -2.63
CA ILE A 206 -1.44 -25.77 -3.70
C ILE A 206 -0.11 -26.53 -3.85
N PRO A 207 1.05 -25.91 -4.11
CA PRO A 207 2.32 -26.64 -4.15
C PRO A 207 2.64 -27.30 -2.80
N PHE A 208 2.29 -26.67 -1.67
CA PHE A 208 2.40 -27.28 -0.34
C PHE A 208 1.60 -28.58 -0.24
N ALA A 209 0.33 -28.55 -0.62
CA ALA A 209 -0.54 -29.72 -0.58
C ALA A 209 -0.08 -30.82 -1.54
N TYR A 210 0.51 -30.49 -2.70
CA TYR A 210 1.10 -31.50 -3.59
C TYR A 210 2.32 -32.17 -2.93
N ALA A 211 3.20 -31.40 -2.29
CA ALA A 211 4.34 -31.94 -1.56
C ALA A 211 3.88 -32.87 -0.42
N VAL A 212 2.94 -32.41 0.41
CA VAL A 212 2.34 -33.22 1.49
C VAL A 212 1.66 -34.47 0.95
N ALA A 213 0.88 -34.36 -0.12
CA ALA A 213 0.24 -35.49 -0.78
C ALA A 213 1.26 -36.51 -1.31
N GLY A 214 2.38 -36.05 -1.85
CA GLY A 214 3.50 -36.90 -2.28
C GLY A 214 4.11 -37.67 -1.12
N LEU A 215 4.28 -37.01 0.04
CA LEU A 215 4.80 -37.63 1.26
C LEU A 215 3.82 -38.66 1.86
N ILE A 216 2.51 -38.37 1.88
CA ILE A 216 1.47 -39.26 2.41
C ILE A 216 1.29 -40.50 1.51
N THR A 217 1.24 -40.30 0.19
CA THR A 217 0.98 -41.39 -0.77
C THR A 217 2.23 -42.19 -1.18
N GLY A 218 3.43 -41.72 -0.79
CA GLY A 218 4.70 -42.31 -1.21
C GLY A 218 5.11 -41.97 -2.65
N ARG A 219 4.34 -41.13 -3.35
CA ARG A 219 4.61 -40.63 -4.70
C ARG A 219 5.57 -39.44 -4.66
N PHE A 220 6.81 -39.70 -4.24
CA PHE A 220 7.78 -38.65 -3.91
C PHE A 220 8.26 -37.85 -5.12
N LYS A 221 8.23 -38.39 -6.34
CA LYS A 221 8.74 -37.70 -7.54
C LYS A 221 7.62 -37.03 -8.32
N GLU A 222 6.45 -37.63 -8.30
CA GLU A 222 5.34 -37.37 -9.21
C GLU A 222 4.67 -36.04 -8.89
N TRP A 223 4.68 -35.61 -7.62
CA TRP A 223 4.07 -34.34 -7.18
C TRP A 223 4.69 -33.09 -7.82
N ILE A 224 5.98 -33.13 -8.20
CA ILE A 224 6.70 -31.95 -8.69
C ILE A 224 6.11 -31.43 -10.00
N ARG A 225 5.73 -32.33 -10.92
CA ARG A 225 5.21 -31.93 -12.24
C ARG A 225 3.89 -31.15 -12.16
N PRO A 226 2.83 -31.65 -11.47
CA PRO A 226 1.60 -30.90 -11.30
C PRO A 226 1.76 -29.68 -10.38
N ALA A 227 2.67 -29.71 -9.40
CA ALA A 227 2.91 -28.57 -8.50
C ALA A 227 3.64 -27.40 -9.17
N LEU A 228 4.54 -27.65 -10.12
CA LEU A 228 5.43 -26.61 -10.67
C LEU A 228 4.69 -25.42 -11.33
N PRO A 229 3.68 -25.61 -12.20
CA PRO A 229 2.92 -24.48 -12.74
C PRO A 229 2.25 -23.64 -11.64
N TRP A 230 1.74 -24.31 -10.59
CA TRP A 230 1.12 -23.64 -9.44
C TRP A 230 2.14 -22.90 -8.59
N ALA A 231 3.32 -23.46 -8.33
CA ALA A 231 4.40 -22.76 -7.62
C ALA A 231 4.81 -21.48 -8.37
N GLN A 232 4.91 -21.54 -9.71
CA GLN A 232 5.20 -20.37 -10.53
C GLN A 232 4.06 -19.34 -10.50
N PHE A 233 2.81 -19.80 -10.58
CA PHE A 233 1.64 -18.93 -10.44
C PHE A 233 1.61 -18.24 -9.07
N SER A 234 1.86 -18.97 -8.00
CA SER A 234 1.96 -18.44 -6.64
C SER A 234 3.07 -17.40 -6.50
N ALA A 235 4.28 -17.68 -7.00
CA ALA A 235 5.37 -16.71 -6.97
C ALA A 235 5.05 -15.45 -7.78
N CYS A 236 4.37 -15.59 -8.92
CA CYS A 236 3.94 -14.46 -9.73
C CYS A 236 2.90 -13.61 -8.99
N VAL A 237 1.81 -14.21 -8.51
CA VAL A 237 0.71 -13.48 -7.85
C VAL A 237 1.17 -12.87 -6.53
N LEU A 238 1.91 -13.62 -5.69
CA LEU A 238 2.47 -13.09 -4.45
C LEU A 238 3.46 -11.96 -4.73
N GLY A 239 4.32 -12.10 -5.75
CA GLY A 239 5.24 -11.05 -6.16
C GLY A 239 4.52 -9.79 -6.67
N VAL A 240 3.46 -9.94 -7.47
CA VAL A 240 2.61 -8.81 -7.90
C VAL A 240 1.95 -8.15 -6.69
N GLY A 241 1.42 -8.93 -5.74
CA GLY A 241 0.89 -8.41 -4.48
C GLY A 241 1.92 -7.54 -3.74
N ILE A 242 3.13 -8.06 -3.52
CA ILE A 242 4.23 -7.31 -2.87
C ILE A 242 4.55 -6.02 -3.63
N LEU A 243 4.64 -6.08 -4.96
CA LEU A 243 4.97 -4.92 -5.80
C LEU A 243 3.87 -3.87 -5.85
N MET A 244 2.61 -4.28 -5.79
CA MET A 244 1.47 -3.36 -5.64
C MET A 244 1.52 -2.65 -4.28
N GLY A 245 1.91 -3.37 -3.21
CA GLY A 245 2.12 -2.76 -1.90
C GLY A 245 3.25 -1.74 -1.92
N ALA A 246 4.37 -2.08 -2.57
CA ALA A 246 5.48 -1.15 -2.77
C ALA A 246 5.09 0.10 -3.57
N TYR A 247 4.27 -0.06 -4.63
CA TYR A 247 3.77 1.07 -5.41
C TYR A 247 2.75 1.90 -4.62
N TRP A 248 1.90 1.28 -3.81
CA TRP A 248 1.00 1.98 -2.91
C TRP A 248 1.76 2.84 -1.90
N ALA A 249 2.75 2.25 -1.21
CA ALA A 249 3.65 2.97 -0.31
C ALA A 249 4.30 4.17 -1.02
N TYR A 250 4.69 3.99 -2.28
CA TYR A 250 5.28 5.03 -3.12
C TYR A 250 4.34 6.20 -3.43
N GLU A 251 3.01 6.00 -3.40
CA GLU A 251 2.02 7.05 -3.64
C GLU A 251 1.45 7.67 -2.37
N THR A 252 1.45 6.95 -1.24
CA THR A 252 0.74 7.41 -0.04
C THR A 252 1.60 7.63 1.18
N LEU A 253 2.74 6.95 1.32
CA LEU A 253 3.51 6.96 2.58
C LEU A 253 4.58 8.05 2.60
N ASN A 254 4.72 8.67 3.79
CA ASN A 254 5.55 9.85 4.05
C ASN A 254 7.03 9.56 4.33
N PHE A 255 7.46 8.29 4.28
CA PHE A 255 8.88 7.91 4.41
C PHE A 255 9.67 8.02 3.10
N GLY A 256 9.06 8.54 2.03
CA GLY A 256 9.78 8.99 0.84
C GLY A 256 10.34 7.86 -0.03
N GLY A 257 9.66 6.71 -0.14
CA GLY A 257 10.11 5.58 -0.94
C GLY A 257 9.04 4.52 -1.20
N TYR A 258 9.41 3.45 -1.89
CA TYR A 258 8.53 2.30 -2.20
C TYR A 258 8.83 1.07 -1.33
N TRP A 259 9.82 1.15 -0.43
CA TRP A 259 10.18 0.08 0.49
C TRP A 259 10.95 0.67 1.67
N ASN A 260 10.53 0.36 2.90
CA ASN A 260 11.18 0.88 4.11
C ASN A 260 11.57 -0.22 5.12
N TRP A 261 11.56 -1.49 4.68
CA TRP A 261 11.86 -2.64 5.54
C TRP A 261 10.90 -2.77 6.74
N ASP A 262 9.66 -2.31 6.58
CA ASP A 262 8.63 -2.49 7.59
C ASP A 262 8.43 -3.99 7.89
N PRO A 263 8.30 -4.40 9.17
CA PRO A 263 8.19 -5.81 9.54
C PRO A 263 7.07 -6.60 8.85
N VAL A 264 5.94 -5.95 8.50
CA VAL A 264 4.82 -6.59 7.79
C VAL A 264 5.17 -6.81 6.32
N GLU A 265 5.84 -5.85 5.67
CA GLU A 265 6.40 -5.99 4.32
C GLU A 265 7.47 -7.10 4.26
N ASN A 266 8.36 -7.14 5.25
CA ASN A 266 9.39 -8.18 5.38
C ASN A 266 8.78 -9.58 5.52
N ALA A 267 7.68 -9.69 6.28
CA ALA A 267 7.01 -10.96 6.55
C ALA A 267 6.49 -11.62 5.27
N VAL A 268 6.09 -10.85 4.24
CA VAL A 268 5.63 -11.38 2.95
C VAL A 268 6.76 -11.56 1.92
N TYR A 269 7.84 -10.80 2.04
CA TYR A 269 9.03 -10.94 1.17
C TYR A 269 9.77 -12.26 1.38
N VAL A 270 9.95 -12.67 2.64
CA VAL A 270 10.65 -13.90 3.04
C VAL A 270 10.06 -15.19 2.43
N PRO A 271 8.75 -15.49 2.56
CA PRO A 271 8.16 -16.67 1.92
C PRO A 271 8.26 -16.63 0.39
N TRP A 272 8.22 -15.45 -0.23
CA TRP A 272 8.37 -15.31 -1.68
C TRP A 272 9.78 -15.73 -2.14
N LEU A 273 10.84 -15.29 -1.45
CA LEU A 273 12.21 -15.72 -1.75
C LEU A 273 12.38 -17.23 -1.64
N VAL A 274 11.85 -17.83 -0.57
CA VAL A 274 11.91 -19.29 -0.33
C VAL A 274 11.11 -20.05 -1.38
N LEU A 275 9.95 -19.54 -1.81
CA LEU A 275 9.17 -20.11 -2.89
C LEU A 275 9.91 -20.06 -4.24
N VAL A 276 10.57 -18.94 -4.57
CA VAL A 276 11.38 -18.81 -5.78
C VAL A 276 12.56 -19.80 -5.74
N ALA A 277 13.23 -19.95 -4.60
CA ALA A 277 14.25 -21.00 -4.41
C ALA A 277 13.67 -22.41 -4.60
N GLY A 278 12.46 -22.67 -4.08
CA GLY A 278 11.71 -23.91 -4.27
C GLY A 278 11.43 -24.22 -5.75
N ILE A 279 10.99 -23.24 -6.53
CA ILE A 279 10.77 -23.38 -7.98
C ILE A 279 12.07 -23.82 -8.69
N HIS A 280 13.19 -23.21 -8.35
CA HIS A 280 14.48 -23.52 -8.96
C HIS A 280 14.95 -24.94 -8.63
N THR A 281 14.82 -25.38 -7.37
CA THR A 281 15.16 -26.76 -6.97
C THR A 281 14.22 -27.79 -7.61
N MET A 282 12.93 -27.49 -7.77
CA MET A 282 11.97 -28.34 -8.52
C MET A 282 12.36 -28.47 -10.00
N ILE A 283 12.88 -27.39 -10.61
CA ILE A 283 13.38 -27.42 -11.99
C ILE A 283 14.66 -28.26 -12.09
N ALA A 284 15.59 -28.12 -11.14
CA ALA A 284 16.80 -28.93 -11.07
C ALA A 284 16.48 -30.43 -10.92
N PHE A 285 15.45 -30.77 -10.13
CA PHE A 285 15.02 -32.15 -9.94
C PHE A 285 14.64 -32.86 -11.25
N LYS A 286 14.12 -32.13 -12.25
CA LYS A 286 13.80 -32.71 -13.56
C LYS A 286 15.03 -33.25 -14.31
N LYS A 287 16.25 -32.90 -13.88
CA LYS A 287 17.51 -33.35 -14.47
C LYS A 287 18.29 -34.29 -13.54
N SER A 288 18.28 -34.02 -12.24
CA SER A 288 18.98 -34.83 -11.24
C SER A 288 18.10 -35.13 -10.02
N PRO A 289 18.07 -36.37 -9.51
CA PRO A 289 17.37 -36.70 -8.27
C PRO A 289 17.88 -35.95 -7.03
N SER A 290 19.09 -35.37 -7.04
CA SER A 290 19.72 -34.75 -5.87
C SER A 290 18.92 -33.57 -5.29
N ALA A 291 18.17 -32.84 -6.12
CA ALA A 291 17.42 -31.65 -5.70
C ALA A 291 16.05 -31.96 -5.06
N LEU A 292 15.63 -33.23 -5.00
CA LEU A 292 14.30 -33.61 -4.53
C LEU A 292 14.04 -33.18 -3.08
N LYS A 293 14.97 -33.52 -2.18
CA LYS A 293 14.83 -33.23 -0.74
C LYS A 293 14.80 -31.72 -0.47
N ALA A 294 15.63 -30.96 -1.18
CA ALA A 294 15.62 -29.50 -1.12
C ALA A 294 14.28 -28.93 -1.63
N SER A 295 13.75 -29.47 -2.73
CA SER A 295 12.44 -29.05 -3.27
C SER A 295 11.31 -29.26 -2.26
N VAL A 296 11.30 -30.41 -1.57
CA VAL A 296 10.31 -30.70 -0.52
C VAL A 296 10.44 -29.70 0.64
N ILE A 297 11.65 -29.51 1.17
CA ILE A 297 11.87 -28.58 2.29
C ILE A 297 11.42 -27.16 1.92
N LEU A 298 11.89 -26.62 0.80
CA LEU A 298 11.62 -25.23 0.42
C LEU A 298 10.13 -24.99 0.15
N ILE A 299 9.44 -25.93 -0.49
CA ILE A 299 7.99 -25.80 -0.73
C ILE A 299 7.20 -25.89 0.58
N LEU A 300 7.55 -26.80 1.49
CA LEU A 300 6.92 -26.87 2.80
C LEU A 300 7.18 -25.61 3.64
N SER A 301 8.44 -25.17 3.69
CA SER A 301 8.84 -23.95 4.39
C SER A 301 8.16 -22.72 3.84
N SER A 302 7.97 -22.59 2.52
CA SER A 302 7.31 -21.42 1.93
C SER A 302 5.89 -21.19 2.49
N TYR A 303 5.08 -22.24 2.60
CA TYR A 303 3.74 -22.13 3.16
C TYR A 303 3.75 -21.94 4.68
N ILE A 304 4.65 -22.62 5.40
CA ILE A 304 4.84 -22.39 6.85
C ILE A 304 5.20 -20.92 7.11
N LEU A 305 6.03 -20.32 6.25
CA LEU A 305 6.40 -18.91 6.36
C LEU A 305 5.24 -17.96 6.02
N ILE A 306 4.28 -18.36 5.18
CA ILE A 306 3.01 -17.61 4.99
C ILE A 306 2.15 -17.67 6.27
N VAL A 307 2.07 -18.84 6.92
CA VAL A 307 1.39 -18.96 8.22
C VAL A 307 2.11 -18.15 9.29
N TYR A 308 3.45 -18.15 9.29
CA TYR A 308 4.25 -17.33 10.20
C TYR A 308 4.08 -15.83 9.93
N SER A 309 4.03 -15.41 8.67
CA SER A 309 3.69 -14.03 8.29
C SER A 309 2.32 -13.62 8.80
N THR A 310 1.33 -14.52 8.73
CA THR A 310 0.00 -14.27 9.30
C THR A 310 0.08 -14.12 10.82
N PHE A 311 0.85 -14.96 11.52
CA PHE A 311 1.10 -14.79 12.95
C PHE A 311 1.72 -13.43 13.27
N LEU A 312 2.82 -13.05 12.59
CA LEU A 312 3.50 -11.77 12.81
C LEU A 312 2.57 -10.58 12.64
N THR A 313 1.75 -10.59 11.58
CA THR A 313 0.92 -9.45 11.20
C THR A 313 -0.38 -9.34 11.99
N ARG A 314 -0.86 -10.44 12.60
CA ARG A 314 -2.20 -10.52 13.21
C ARG A 314 -2.23 -10.82 14.71
N SER A 315 -1.10 -11.19 15.31
CA SER A 315 -1.02 -11.51 16.75
C SER A 315 -0.87 -10.29 17.66
N GLY A 316 -0.67 -9.08 17.11
CA GLY A 316 -0.31 -7.89 17.87
C GLY A 316 1.18 -7.79 18.26
N VAL A 317 1.99 -8.83 18.00
CA VAL A 317 3.42 -8.86 18.39
C VAL A 317 4.28 -7.78 17.71
N LEU A 318 3.80 -7.23 16.59
CA LEU A 318 4.46 -6.15 15.85
C LEU A 318 3.88 -4.76 16.17
N GLY A 319 2.97 -4.64 17.14
CA GLY A 319 2.21 -3.41 17.42
C GLY A 319 3.07 -2.16 17.62
N ASN A 320 4.25 -2.31 18.24
CA ASN A 320 5.18 -1.21 18.50
C ASN A 320 6.24 -1.02 17.39
N SER A 321 6.26 -1.88 16.37
CA SER A 321 7.33 -1.93 15.36
C SER A 321 6.84 -1.80 13.92
N SER A 322 5.53 -1.87 13.67
CA SER A 322 4.96 -1.73 12.33
C SER A 322 3.62 -1.00 12.35
N VAL A 323 3.50 -0.04 11.43
CA VAL A 323 2.28 0.72 11.16
C VAL A 323 1.20 -0.10 10.43
N HIS A 324 1.58 -1.24 9.84
CA HIS A 324 0.67 -2.12 9.11
C HIS A 324 0.18 -3.31 9.97
N SER A 325 0.64 -3.41 11.21
CA SER A 325 0.29 -4.51 12.10
C SER A 325 -1.14 -4.36 12.65
N PHE A 326 -1.80 -5.49 12.89
CA PHE A 326 -3.12 -5.50 13.50
C PHE A 326 -3.01 -5.64 15.02
N THR A 327 -3.92 -4.99 15.74
CA THR A 327 -4.09 -5.14 17.19
C THR A 327 -4.53 -6.56 17.54
N ASP A 328 -4.06 -7.14 18.65
CA ASP A 328 -4.46 -8.51 19.02
C ASP A 328 -5.96 -8.57 19.37
N LEU A 329 -6.69 -9.46 18.71
CA LEU A 329 -8.09 -9.77 19.01
C LEU A 329 -8.25 -10.87 20.09
N GLY A 330 -7.15 -11.20 20.79
CA GLY A 330 -7.03 -12.36 21.67
C GLY A 330 -6.82 -13.66 20.88
N LEU A 331 -6.24 -13.58 19.68
CA LEU A 331 -6.08 -14.71 18.73
C LEU A 331 -4.62 -15.15 18.58
N SER A 332 -3.67 -14.42 19.18
CA SER A 332 -2.24 -14.72 19.16
C SER A 332 -1.93 -16.19 19.51
N GLY A 333 -2.50 -16.72 20.58
CA GLY A 333 -2.36 -18.13 20.97
C GLY A 333 -2.90 -19.13 19.94
N GLN A 334 -4.05 -18.83 19.34
CA GLN A 334 -4.66 -19.68 18.30
C GLN A 334 -3.79 -19.70 17.02
N LEU A 335 -3.26 -18.55 16.61
CA LEU A 335 -2.33 -18.43 15.47
C LEU A 335 -1.03 -19.20 15.73
N LEU A 336 -0.51 -19.16 16.95
CA LEU A 336 0.69 -19.90 17.34
C LEU A 336 0.47 -21.43 17.28
N ILE A 337 -0.68 -21.91 17.78
CA ILE A 337 -1.07 -23.32 17.66
C ILE A 337 -1.15 -23.72 16.18
N TYR A 338 -1.77 -22.89 15.34
CA TYR A 338 -1.89 -23.14 13.91
C TYR A 338 -0.50 -23.29 13.26
N LEU A 339 0.42 -22.38 13.54
CA LEU A 339 1.80 -22.44 13.07
C LEU A 339 2.50 -23.74 13.49
N PHE A 340 2.44 -24.10 14.78
CA PHE A 340 3.10 -25.30 15.29
C PHE A 340 2.52 -26.59 14.73
N VAL A 341 1.20 -26.66 14.52
CA VAL A 341 0.56 -27.83 13.89
C VAL A 341 1.14 -28.06 12.49
N PHE A 342 1.27 -27.02 11.67
CA PHE A 342 1.80 -27.15 10.31
C PHE A 342 3.29 -27.48 10.29
N ILE A 343 4.08 -26.89 11.18
CA ILE A 343 5.50 -27.24 11.37
C ILE A 343 5.63 -28.72 11.75
N LEU A 344 4.92 -29.15 12.80
CA LEU A 344 5.03 -30.51 13.33
C LEU A 344 4.58 -31.56 12.31
N LEU A 345 3.47 -31.32 11.60
CA LEU A 345 3.01 -32.22 10.53
C LEU A 345 4.02 -32.30 9.38
N ALA A 346 4.55 -31.16 8.92
CA ALA A 346 5.54 -31.12 7.84
C ALA A 346 6.82 -31.87 8.23
N VAL A 347 7.35 -31.63 9.43
CA VAL A 347 8.56 -32.29 9.95
C VAL A 347 8.33 -33.80 10.10
N LEU A 348 7.22 -34.22 10.72
CA LEU A 348 6.92 -35.63 10.96
C LEU A 348 6.79 -36.40 9.64
N LEU A 349 6.09 -35.84 8.66
CA LEU A 349 5.96 -36.44 7.33
C LEU A 349 7.30 -36.50 6.60
N CYS A 350 8.11 -35.45 6.67
CA CYS A 350 9.45 -35.43 6.09
C CYS A 350 10.35 -36.49 6.71
N VAL A 351 10.42 -36.56 8.04
CA VAL A 351 11.25 -37.54 8.77
C VAL A 351 10.83 -38.98 8.42
N ARG A 352 9.51 -39.25 8.39
CA ARG A 352 8.97 -40.56 8.02
C ARG A 352 9.30 -40.96 6.57
N ALA A 353 9.32 -40.01 5.65
CA ALA A 353 9.61 -40.23 4.24
C ALA A 353 11.11 -40.15 3.89
N TRP A 354 11.95 -39.58 4.75
CA TRP A 354 13.30 -39.11 4.42
C TRP A 354 14.20 -40.17 3.80
N ARG A 355 14.20 -41.37 4.40
CA ARG A 355 15.00 -42.52 3.95
C ARG A 355 14.46 -43.19 2.68
N LYS A 356 13.18 -42.98 2.37
CA LYS A 356 12.52 -43.55 1.19
C LYS A 356 12.63 -42.65 -0.04
N MET A 357 12.95 -41.37 0.16
CA MET A 357 13.11 -40.43 -0.93
C MET A 357 14.41 -40.72 -1.70
N PRO A 358 14.35 -40.79 -3.04
CA PRO A 358 15.53 -40.91 -3.90
C PRO A 358 16.57 -39.82 -3.59
N SER A 359 17.83 -40.21 -3.51
CA SER A 359 18.98 -39.31 -3.43
C SER A 359 20.07 -39.74 -4.41
N SER A 360 20.96 -38.82 -4.75
CA SER A 360 22.21 -39.10 -5.48
C SER A 360 23.38 -38.96 -4.51
N GLU A 361 24.35 -39.86 -4.60
CA GLU A 361 25.62 -39.78 -3.84
C GLU A 361 26.74 -39.09 -4.63
N GLU A 362 26.52 -38.78 -5.93
CA GLU A 362 27.52 -38.09 -6.74
C GLU A 362 27.70 -36.64 -6.29
N GLU A 363 28.95 -36.25 -6.03
CA GLU A 363 29.32 -34.85 -5.79
C GLU A 363 29.04 -33.98 -7.02
N THR A 364 28.31 -32.88 -6.82
CA THR A 364 27.98 -31.97 -7.92
C THR A 364 29.20 -31.16 -8.32
N SER A 365 29.74 -31.42 -9.52
CA SER A 365 30.80 -30.60 -10.11
C SER A 365 30.39 -29.12 -10.20
N ALA A 366 31.32 -28.18 -10.00
CA ALA A 366 31.09 -26.75 -10.22
C ALA A 366 30.72 -26.39 -11.67
N TYR A 367 30.92 -27.31 -12.63
CA TYR A 367 30.50 -27.16 -14.02
C TYR A 367 29.14 -27.80 -14.32
N SER A 368 28.44 -28.28 -13.29
CA SER A 368 27.10 -28.84 -13.39
C SER A 368 26.00 -27.77 -13.32
N ARG A 369 24.81 -28.07 -13.81
CA ARG A 369 23.65 -27.15 -13.77
C ARG A 369 23.10 -27.06 -12.36
N GLU A 370 23.12 -28.21 -11.69
CA GLU A 370 22.66 -28.47 -10.36
C GLU A 370 23.39 -27.57 -9.36
N PHE A 371 24.72 -27.44 -9.48
CA PHE A 371 25.52 -26.57 -8.63
C PHE A 371 25.10 -25.10 -8.72
N TRP A 372 24.99 -24.53 -9.93
CA TRP A 372 24.64 -23.11 -10.08
C TRP A 372 23.20 -22.80 -9.68
N ILE A 373 22.26 -23.71 -9.95
CA ILE A 373 20.89 -23.58 -9.48
C ILE A 373 20.84 -23.66 -7.95
N PHE A 374 21.59 -24.57 -7.34
CA PHE A 374 21.68 -24.69 -5.89
C PHE A 374 22.28 -23.44 -5.26
N MET A 375 23.38 -22.90 -5.79
CA MET A 375 23.99 -21.66 -5.30
C MET A 375 23.02 -20.48 -5.36
N GLY A 376 22.26 -20.34 -6.45
CA GLY A 376 21.21 -19.32 -6.56
C GLY A 376 20.11 -19.48 -5.51
N ALA A 377 19.63 -20.71 -5.32
CA ALA A 377 18.65 -21.02 -4.28
C ALA A 377 19.20 -20.74 -2.86
N THR A 378 20.47 -21.05 -2.59
CA THR A 378 21.13 -20.74 -1.32
C THR A 378 21.19 -19.24 -1.07
N VAL A 379 21.57 -18.43 -2.06
CA VAL A 379 21.59 -16.96 -1.90
C VAL A 379 20.21 -16.42 -1.56
N LEU A 380 19.16 -16.89 -2.25
CA LEU A 380 17.77 -16.50 -1.94
C LEU A 380 17.37 -16.89 -0.50
N CYS A 381 17.76 -18.08 -0.04
CA CYS A 381 17.51 -18.52 1.34
C CYS A 381 18.31 -17.70 2.36
N LEU A 382 19.54 -17.28 2.05
CA LEU A 382 20.34 -16.43 2.91
C LEU A 382 19.76 -15.01 3.00
N MET A 383 19.24 -14.47 1.89
CA MET A 383 18.49 -13.22 1.88
C MET A 383 17.26 -13.31 2.79
N ALA A 384 16.49 -14.39 2.66
CA ALA A 384 15.33 -14.65 3.49
C ALA A 384 15.69 -14.80 4.98
N PHE A 385 16.76 -15.54 5.28
CA PHE A 385 17.26 -15.73 6.63
C PHE A 385 17.73 -14.41 7.27
N GLN A 386 18.48 -13.58 6.53
CA GLN A 386 18.94 -12.30 7.04
C GLN A 386 17.79 -11.35 7.37
N VAL A 387 16.68 -11.40 6.62
CA VAL A 387 15.51 -10.54 6.87
C VAL A 387 14.66 -11.06 8.03
N ILE A 388 14.39 -12.37 8.08
CA ILE A 388 13.44 -12.92 9.03
C ILE A 388 13.94 -12.85 10.48
N ILE A 389 15.24 -13.06 10.70
CA ILE A 389 15.88 -13.04 12.02
C ILE A 389 15.60 -11.72 12.77
N PRO A 390 16.05 -10.55 12.32
CA PRO A 390 15.77 -9.27 12.98
C PRO A 390 14.27 -8.92 13.00
N THR A 391 13.50 -9.30 11.97
CA THR A 391 12.03 -9.09 11.94
C THR A 391 11.32 -9.86 13.07
N SER A 392 11.89 -11.00 13.48
CA SER A 392 11.37 -11.86 14.54
C SER A 392 11.80 -11.47 15.96
N ILE A 393 12.59 -10.40 16.15
CA ILE A 393 13.06 -9.95 17.48
C ILE A 393 11.89 -9.78 18.47
N PRO A 394 10.78 -9.08 18.13
CA PRO A 394 9.64 -8.97 19.05
C PRO A 394 9.07 -10.32 19.48
N VAL A 395 9.04 -11.30 18.57
CA VAL A 395 8.58 -12.67 18.88
C VAL A 395 9.50 -13.37 19.86
N TRP A 396 10.82 -13.16 19.77
CA TRP A 396 11.75 -13.76 20.73
C TRP A 396 11.61 -13.16 22.12
N ASN A 397 11.37 -11.84 22.21
CA ASN A 397 11.12 -11.19 23.49
C ASN A 397 9.89 -11.81 24.18
N GLU A 398 8.76 -11.89 23.46
CA GLU A 398 7.54 -12.55 23.95
C GLU A 398 7.79 -14.01 24.38
N ILE A 399 8.54 -14.78 23.59
CA ILE A 399 8.86 -16.18 23.95
C ILE A 399 9.69 -16.24 25.25
N VAL A 400 10.70 -15.39 25.41
CA VAL A 400 11.54 -15.39 26.63
C VAL A 400 10.71 -15.00 27.84
N GLU A 401 9.83 -14.01 27.71
CA GLU A 401 8.92 -13.58 28.76
C GLU A 401 7.91 -14.68 29.15
N LEU A 402 7.38 -15.42 28.17
CA LEU A 402 6.51 -16.58 28.41
C LEU A 402 7.18 -17.68 29.25
N PHE A 403 8.50 -17.83 29.19
CA PHE A 403 9.27 -18.78 30.01
C PHE A 403 9.81 -18.18 31.32
N GLY A 404 9.34 -16.98 31.70
CA GLY A 404 9.72 -16.32 32.96
C GLY A 404 11.09 -15.61 32.91
N GLY A 405 11.66 -15.44 31.72
CA GLY A 405 12.81 -14.56 31.50
C GLY A 405 12.39 -13.11 31.27
N SER A 406 13.36 -12.21 31.12
CA SER A 406 13.15 -10.87 30.61
C SER A 406 14.07 -10.63 29.41
N SER A 407 13.51 -10.13 28.31
CA SER A 407 14.27 -9.82 27.10
C SER A 407 13.77 -8.51 26.52
N ASN A 408 14.66 -7.52 26.47
CA ASN A 408 14.39 -6.22 25.84
C ASN A 408 15.30 -6.02 24.62
N MET A 409 15.39 -7.05 23.77
CA MET A 409 16.17 -6.95 22.55
C MET A 409 15.45 -5.98 21.62
N ALA A 410 16.10 -4.85 21.32
CA ALA A 410 15.56 -3.87 20.40
C ALA A 410 15.83 -4.29 18.95
N PRO A 411 14.89 -4.05 18.01
CA PRO A 411 15.18 -4.05 16.59
C PRO A 411 16.34 -3.10 16.23
N PRO A 412 16.97 -3.24 15.05
CA PRO A 412 18.02 -2.31 14.60
C PRO A 412 17.54 -0.85 14.64
N ALA A 413 18.37 0.05 15.18
CA ALA A 413 18.03 1.47 15.31
C ALA A 413 17.84 2.16 13.94
N ASP A 414 18.73 1.87 12.99
CA ASP A 414 18.53 2.21 11.57
C ASP A 414 18.21 0.93 10.80
N GLN A 415 16.92 0.69 10.60
CA GLN A 415 16.44 -0.47 9.86
C GLN A 415 16.88 -0.39 8.39
N VAL A 416 16.79 0.78 7.78
CA VAL A 416 17.07 0.98 6.35
C VAL A 416 18.54 0.65 6.06
N GLU A 417 19.47 1.20 6.82
CA GLU A 417 20.90 0.91 6.67
C GLU A 417 21.17 -0.58 6.93
N PHE A 418 20.65 -1.13 8.03
CA PHE A 418 20.90 -2.51 8.44
C PHE A 418 20.51 -3.51 7.35
N TYR A 419 19.26 -3.47 6.87
CA TYR A 419 18.78 -4.42 5.88
C TYR A 419 19.40 -4.16 4.50
N THR A 420 19.44 -2.91 4.06
CA THR A 420 19.91 -2.55 2.72
C THR A 420 21.35 -2.97 2.50
N LYS A 421 22.22 -2.82 3.50
CA LYS A 421 23.64 -3.18 3.40
C LYS A 421 23.86 -4.66 3.06
N PHE A 422 23.20 -5.58 3.78
CA PHE A 422 23.34 -7.01 3.50
C PHE A 422 22.62 -7.43 2.22
N GLN A 423 21.43 -6.88 1.99
CA GLN A 423 20.64 -7.20 0.80
C GLN A 423 21.32 -6.70 -0.47
N LEU A 424 22.08 -5.60 -0.42
CA LEU A 424 22.94 -5.14 -1.51
C LEU A 424 23.99 -6.18 -1.88
N TYR A 425 24.69 -6.76 -0.90
CA TYR A 425 25.70 -7.81 -1.17
C TYR A 425 25.08 -9.05 -1.79
N PHE A 426 23.92 -9.48 -1.27
CA PHE A 426 23.21 -10.61 -1.84
C PHE A 426 22.64 -10.30 -3.23
N ALA A 427 22.20 -9.07 -3.50
CA ALA A 427 21.71 -8.64 -4.80
C ALA A 427 22.81 -8.69 -5.87
N ILE A 428 24.04 -8.28 -5.52
CA ILE A 428 25.23 -8.41 -6.40
C ILE A 428 25.46 -9.88 -6.77
N LEU A 429 25.44 -10.77 -5.77
CA LEU A 429 25.60 -12.21 -5.98
C LEU A 429 24.44 -12.80 -6.81
N LEU A 430 23.21 -12.40 -6.50
CA LEU A 430 22.01 -12.84 -7.20
C LEU A 430 22.06 -12.43 -8.68
N ALA A 431 22.44 -11.19 -8.99
CA ALA A 431 22.58 -10.71 -10.37
C ALA A 431 23.64 -11.52 -11.14
N LEU A 432 24.80 -11.76 -10.52
CA LEU A 432 25.86 -12.56 -11.11
C LEU A 432 25.42 -14.02 -11.38
N LEU A 433 24.77 -14.65 -10.40
CA LEU A 433 24.28 -16.02 -10.49
C LEU A 433 23.14 -16.16 -11.50
N SER A 434 22.24 -15.17 -11.55
CA SER A 434 21.12 -15.10 -12.49
C SER A 434 21.60 -15.08 -13.95
N GLY A 435 22.59 -14.23 -14.26
CA GLY A 435 23.20 -14.19 -15.60
C GLY A 435 23.97 -15.46 -15.95
N THR A 436 24.77 -15.98 -15.00
CA THR A 436 25.68 -17.10 -15.25
C THR A 436 24.95 -18.45 -15.30
N GLY A 437 24.00 -18.70 -14.41
CA GLY A 437 23.30 -19.98 -14.27
C GLY A 437 22.51 -20.39 -15.51
N GLN A 438 21.98 -19.42 -16.28
CA GLN A 438 21.27 -19.68 -17.52
C GLN A 438 22.14 -20.33 -18.60
N PHE A 439 23.42 -19.97 -18.68
CA PHE A 439 24.35 -20.62 -19.62
C PHE A 439 24.49 -22.12 -19.32
N PHE A 440 24.65 -22.46 -18.04
CA PHE A 440 24.72 -23.85 -17.59
C PHE A 440 23.41 -24.57 -17.86
N TRP A 441 22.25 -23.96 -17.64
CA TRP A 441 20.96 -24.61 -17.89
C TRP A 441 20.80 -25.07 -19.35
N TRP A 442 21.15 -24.22 -20.32
CA TRP A 442 20.94 -24.51 -21.74
C TRP A 442 22.04 -25.37 -22.38
N ASN A 443 23.29 -25.28 -21.90
CA ASN A 443 24.43 -25.94 -22.54
C ASN A 443 25.19 -26.82 -21.54
N LYS A 444 25.84 -27.89 -22.00
CA LYS A 444 26.84 -28.59 -21.19
C LYS A 444 28.14 -27.78 -21.24
N MET A 445 28.58 -27.29 -20.09
CA MET A 445 29.72 -26.38 -20.00
C MET A 445 30.97 -27.09 -19.48
N ASP A 446 32.11 -26.67 -20.01
CA ASP A 446 33.44 -26.91 -19.49
C ASP A 446 34.14 -25.56 -19.34
N LYS A 447 35.37 -25.54 -18.79
CA LYS A 447 36.12 -24.30 -18.55
C LYS A 447 36.32 -23.46 -19.82
N GLN A 448 36.56 -24.10 -20.96
CA GLN A 448 36.84 -23.41 -22.23
C GLN A 448 35.55 -22.84 -22.84
N LYS A 449 34.48 -23.64 -22.90
CA LYS A 449 33.17 -23.22 -23.41
C LYS A 449 32.57 -22.11 -22.55
N LEU A 450 32.71 -22.20 -21.22
CA LEU A 450 32.25 -21.15 -20.32
C LEU A 450 32.97 -19.83 -20.60
N LYS A 451 34.30 -19.86 -20.69
CA LYS A 451 35.09 -18.66 -21.05
C LYS A 451 34.61 -18.05 -22.35
N GLN A 452 34.45 -18.85 -23.41
CA GLN A 452 33.95 -18.38 -24.71
C GLN A 452 32.52 -17.81 -24.61
N ALA A 453 31.63 -18.46 -23.86
CA ALA A 453 30.24 -18.04 -23.72
C ALA A 453 30.10 -16.70 -22.97
N LEU A 454 30.91 -16.50 -21.93
CA LEU A 454 30.88 -15.34 -21.03
C LEU A 454 31.70 -14.15 -21.52
N THR A 455 32.75 -14.36 -22.33
CA THR A 455 33.65 -13.27 -22.77
C THR A 455 32.86 -12.11 -23.39
N VAL A 456 31.96 -12.40 -24.34
CA VAL A 456 31.17 -11.36 -25.02
C VAL A 456 30.22 -10.62 -24.07
N PRO A 457 29.35 -11.30 -23.28
CA PRO A 457 28.52 -10.64 -22.28
C PRO A 457 29.33 -9.78 -21.30
N VAL A 458 30.43 -10.29 -20.74
CA VAL A 458 31.25 -9.54 -19.78
C VAL A 458 31.84 -8.29 -20.42
N MET A 459 32.43 -8.40 -21.61
CA MET A 459 33.01 -7.23 -22.31
C MET A 459 31.97 -6.15 -22.61
N ILE A 460 30.81 -6.53 -23.14
CA ILE A 460 29.71 -5.58 -23.42
C ILE A 460 29.23 -4.93 -22.12
N SER A 461 29.13 -5.71 -21.04
CA SER A 461 28.63 -5.21 -19.76
C SER A 461 29.60 -4.24 -19.10
N LEU A 462 30.91 -4.52 -19.17
CA LEU A 462 31.95 -3.59 -18.71
C LEU A 462 31.94 -2.30 -19.53
N LEU A 463 31.75 -2.38 -20.85
CA LEU A 463 31.64 -1.20 -21.72
C LEU A 463 30.42 -0.35 -21.34
N ILE A 464 29.23 -0.95 -21.22
CA ILE A 464 28.00 -0.26 -20.85
C ILE A 464 28.14 0.35 -19.44
N THR A 465 28.69 -0.41 -18.48
CA THR A 465 28.92 0.08 -17.12
C THR A 465 29.90 1.24 -17.12
N ALA A 466 30.98 1.20 -17.92
CA ALA A 466 31.93 2.31 -18.03
C ALA A 466 31.26 3.58 -18.58
N VAL A 467 30.39 3.44 -19.58
CA VAL A 467 29.61 4.58 -20.11
C VAL A 467 28.68 5.15 -19.03
N ILE A 468 27.93 4.28 -18.33
CA ILE A 468 27.03 4.71 -17.25
C ILE A 468 27.82 5.35 -16.10
N PHE A 469 28.96 4.79 -15.72
CA PHE A 469 29.84 5.34 -14.70
C PHE A 469 30.28 6.78 -15.05
N ILE A 470 30.67 7.03 -16.30
CA ILE A 470 31.08 8.37 -16.77
C ILE A 470 29.90 9.34 -16.75
N VAL A 471 28.73 8.93 -17.24
CA VAL A 471 27.55 9.81 -17.40
C VAL A 471 26.85 10.07 -16.07
N ALA A 472 26.58 9.02 -15.30
CA ALA A 472 25.81 9.08 -14.06
C ALA A 472 26.68 9.28 -12.81
N LYS A 473 28.02 9.26 -12.95
CA LYS A 473 29.00 9.50 -11.86
C LYS A 473 28.76 8.59 -10.64
N VAL A 474 28.61 7.28 -10.90
CA VAL A 474 28.40 6.28 -9.83
C VAL A 474 29.70 6.04 -9.08
N GLN A 475 29.91 6.72 -7.94
CA GLN A 475 31.20 6.69 -7.21
C GLN A 475 31.29 5.62 -6.11
N ASP A 476 30.17 5.19 -5.53
CA ASP A 476 30.19 4.15 -4.50
C ASP A 476 30.56 2.78 -5.12
N ILE A 477 31.50 2.07 -4.49
CA ILE A 477 32.04 0.81 -5.02
C ILE A 477 31.00 -0.31 -5.03
N TRP A 478 30.12 -0.38 -4.02
CA TRP A 478 29.10 -1.40 -3.94
C TRP A 478 27.99 -1.15 -4.96
N TYR A 479 27.64 0.12 -5.18
CA TYR A 479 26.72 0.54 -6.23
C TYR A 479 27.30 0.24 -7.62
N LEU A 480 28.59 0.50 -7.84
CA LEU A 480 29.26 0.17 -9.09
C LEU A 480 29.27 -1.36 -9.34
N LEU A 481 29.50 -2.17 -8.31
CA LEU A 481 29.44 -3.63 -8.40
C LEU A 481 28.03 -4.13 -8.70
N LEU A 482 27.00 -3.57 -8.04
CA LEU A 482 25.60 -3.89 -8.31
C LEU A 482 25.22 -3.52 -9.75
N LEU A 483 25.59 -2.32 -10.19
CA LEU A 483 25.38 -1.87 -11.57
C LEU A 483 26.05 -2.83 -12.56
N THR A 484 27.33 -3.14 -12.36
CA THR A 484 28.11 -4.01 -13.26
C THR A 484 27.49 -5.40 -13.36
N THR A 485 27.15 -6.01 -12.23
CA THR A 485 26.57 -7.36 -12.19
C THR A 485 25.14 -7.40 -12.73
N SER A 486 24.35 -6.33 -12.53
CA SER A 486 23.00 -6.22 -13.07
C SER A 486 23.01 -6.00 -14.57
N VAL A 487 23.86 -5.10 -15.09
CA VAL A 487 24.07 -4.93 -16.54
C VAL A 487 24.55 -6.25 -17.16
N TYR A 488 25.48 -6.95 -16.51
CA TYR A 488 25.87 -8.30 -16.92
C TYR A 488 24.71 -9.27 -16.98
N SER A 489 23.87 -9.29 -15.96
CA SER A 489 22.68 -10.15 -15.94
C SER A 489 21.71 -9.81 -17.10
N VAL A 490 21.48 -8.53 -17.40
CA VAL A 490 20.68 -8.09 -18.57
C VAL A 490 21.29 -8.62 -19.86
N VAL A 491 22.57 -8.36 -20.11
CA VAL A 491 23.25 -8.72 -21.37
C VAL A 491 23.33 -10.24 -21.54
N ALA A 492 23.67 -10.97 -20.48
CA ALA A 492 23.73 -12.42 -20.46
C ALA A 492 22.37 -13.04 -20.78
N ASN A 493 21.32 -12.60 -20.09
CA ASN A 493 19.97 -13.11 -20.30
C ASN A 493 19.39 -12.68 -21.64
N ALA A 494 19.71 -11.49 -22.15
CA ALA A 494 19.33 -11.06 -23.50
C ALA A 494 19.93 -11.95 -24.59
N LYS A 495 21.22 -12.33 -24.45
CA LYS A 495 21.88 -13.29 -25.35
C LYS A 495 21.18 -14.65 -25.33
N ILE A 496 20.83 -15.16 -24.14
CA ILE A 496 20.10 -16.42 -23.98
C ILE A 496 18.69 -16.30 -24.57
N PHE A 497 17.98 -15.20 -24.29
CA PHE A 497 16.66 -14.91 -24.84
C PHE A 497 16.67 -14.96 -26.36
N LEU A 498 17.58 -14.23 -27.03
CA LEU A 498 17.68 -14.21 -28.48
C LEU A 498 17.99 -15.59 -29.08
N SER A 499 18.82 -16.40 -28.41
CA SER A 499 19.13 -17.76 -28.83
C SER A 499 17.92 -18.69 -28.72
N VAL A 500 17.23 -18.65 -27.58
CA VAL A 500 16.10 -19.54 -27.28
C VAL A 500 14.83 -19.13 -28.03
N ALA A 501 14.56 -17.83 -28.16
CA ALA A 501 13.40 -17.28 -28.84
C ALA A 501 13.37 -17.64 -30.33
N LYS A 502 14.55 -17.68 -30.98
CA LYS A 502 14.70 -18.15 -32.37
C LYS A 502 14.25 -19.61 -32.55
N SER A 503 14.42 -20.44 -31.53
CA SER A 503 13.98 -21.83 -31.56
C SER A 503 12.50 -21.96 -31.17
N ASN A 504 12.12 -21.44 -30.01
CA ASN A 504 10.75 -21.45 -29.54
C ASN A 504 10.55 -20.40 -28.45
N ILE A 505 9.77 -19.37 -28.75
CA ILE A 505 9.47 -18.28 -27.81
C ILE A 505 8.88 -18.75 -26.48
N LYS A 506 8.17 -19.88 -26.44
CA LYS A 506 7.60 -20.42 -25.18
C LYS A 506 8.68 -20.85 -24.18
N LEU A 507 9.92 -21.07 -24.63
CA LEU A 507 11.05 -21.45 -23.78
C LEU A 507 11.73 -20.23 -23.11
N SER A 508 11.41 -19.01 -23.52
CA SER A 508 12.15 -17.80 -23.12
C SER A 508 11.75 -17.21 -21.77
N GLY A 509 10.65 -17.68 -21.15
CA GLY A 509 10.10 -17.08 -19.93
C GLY A 509 11.10 -16.88 -18.78
N GLY A 510 12.01 -17.85 -18.58
CA GLY A 510 13.07 -17.71 -17.58
C GLY A 510 14.04 -16.56 -17.88
N ALA A 511 14.48 -16.42 -19.14
CA ALA A 511 15.37 -15.34 -19.53
C ALA A 511 14.69 -13.96 -19.41
N ILE A 512 13.42 -13.85 -19.79
CA ILE A 512 12.63 -12.61 -19.63
C ILE A 512 12.51 -12.23 -18.15
N ALA A 513 12.16 -13.19 -17.29
CA ALA A 513 12.03 -12.95 -15.85
C ALA A 513 13.33 -12.44 -15.23
N HIS A 514 14.47 -13.05 -15.57
CA HIS A 514 15.78 -12.64 -15.07
C HIS A 514 16.26 -11.28 -15.62
N ILE A 515 15.91 -10.92 -16.86
CA ILE A 515 16.09 -9.55 -17.37
C ILE A 515 15.29 -8.57 -16.51
N GLY A 516 14.03 -8.92 -16.20
CA GLY A 516 13.16 -8.13 -15.32
C GLY A 516 13.81 -7.86 -13.98
N VAL A 517 14.27 -8.90 -13.26
CA VAL A 517 14.99 -8.75 -11.97
C VAL A 517 16.22 -7.86 -12.12
N ALA A 518 17.01 -8.03 -13.18
CA ALA A 518 18.22 -7.23 -13.38
C ALA A 518 17.92 -5.74 -13.62
N LEU A 519 16.85 -5.44 -14.37
CA LEU A 519 16.38 -4.06 -14.53
C LEU A 519 15.83 -3.49 -13.22
N MET A 520 15.08 -4.30 -12.44
CA MET A 520 14.62 -3.87 -11.11
C MET A 520 15.80 -3.44 -10.24
N LEU A 521 16.88 -4.23 -10.17
CA LEU A 521 18.08 -3.89 -9.40
C LEU A 521 18.74 -2.58 -9.86
N ILE A 522 18.79 -2.33 -11.18
CA ILE A 522 19.30 -1.05 -11.72
C ILE A 522 18.37 0.11 -11.35
N GLY A 523 17.05 -0.10 -11.44
CA GLY A 523 16.05 0.87 -11.03
C GLY A 523 16.19 1.23 -9.56
N VAL A 524 16.27 0.24 -8.67
CA VAL A 524 16.47 0.42 -7.22
C VAL A 524 17.73 1.23 -6.93
N LEU A 525 18.85 0.85 -7.55
CA LEU A 525 20.13 1.52 -7.41
C LEU A 525 20.01 3.03 -7.68
N PHE A 526 19.41 3.43 -8.79
CA PHE A 526 19.29 4.85 -9.13
C PHE A 526 18.21 5.54 -8.30
N SER A 527 17.01 4.97 -8.20
CA SER A 527 15.87 5.66 -7.58
C SER A 527 16.01 5.84 -6.07
N SER A 528 16.75 4.96 -5.40
CA SER A 528 16.97 5.00 -3.95
C SER A 528 18.39 5.40 -3.60
N GLY A 529 19.41 4.86 -4.28
CA GLY A 529 20.81 5.18 -4.00
C GLY A 529 21.24 6.58 -4.48
N TYR A 530 20.53 7.15 -5.45
CA TYR A 530 20.81 8.48 -6.01
C TYR A 530 19.60 9.43 -5.92
N SER A 531 18.66 9.17 -5.00
CA SER A 531 17.60 10.15 -4.72
C SER A 531 18.20 11.45 -4.20
N LYS A 532 17.70 12.59 -4.70
CA LYS A 532 18.18 13.92 -4.30
C LYS A 532 17.05 14.71 -3.68
N ILE A 533 17.27 15.20 -2.46
CA ILE A 533 16.40 16.19 -1.83
C ILE A 533 16.65 17.54 -2.51
N LEU A 534 15.60 18.11 -3.08
CA LEU A 534 15.65 19.40 -3.75
C LEU A 534 15.34 20.53 -2.76
N SER A 535 14.46 20.29 -1.78
CA SER A 535 13.94 21.28 -0.82
C SER A 535 14.88 21.64 0.33
N LYS A 536 16.18 21.79 0.06
CA LYS A 536 17.14 22.14 1.10
C LYS A 536 16.86 23.51 1.68
N ASN A 537 16.82 23.58 3.01
CA ASN A 537 16.72 24.81 3.76
C ASN A 537 18.04 25.58 3.70
N ASN A 538 18.06 26.65 2.90
CA ASN A 538 19.22 27.52 2.76
C ASN A 538 19.14 28.79 3.63
N THR A 539 18.13 28.91 4.50
CA THR A 539 17.91 30.11 5.33
C THR A 539 18.79 30.15 6.57
N GLY A 540 19.31 29.00 7.02
CA GLY A 540 20.07 28.87 8.26
C GLY A 540 19.22 28.93 9.54
N MET A 541 17.89 29.05 9.41
CA MET A 541 16.95 29.04 10.53
C MET A 541 16.40 27.62 10.74
N LEU A 542 16.17 27.25 12.01
CA LEU A 542 15.43 26.04 12.37
C LEU A 542 13.93 26.31 12.24
N TRP A 543 13.20 25.35 11.66
CA TRP A 543 11.74 25.42 11.58
C TRP A 543 11.09 25.05 12.91
N SER A 544 11.59 24.00 13.55
CA SER A 544 11.25 23.67 14.93
C SER A 544 12.47 23.10 15.64
N LYS A 545 12.63 23.48 16.91
CA LYS A 545 13.63 22.87 17.80
C LYS A 545 13.30 21.42 18.14
N GLU A 546 12.05 21.00 17.92
CA GLU A 546 11.57 19.65 18.16
C GLU A 546 11.83 18.73 16.95
N PHE A 547 12.03 19.31 15.75
CA PHE A 547 12.35 18.53 14.57
C PHE A 547 13.82 18.09 14.56
N PRO A 548 14.11 16.86 14.08
CA PRO A 548 15.49 16.44 13.82
C PRO A 548 16.20 17.40 12.87
N ASP A 549 17.52 17.51 13.01
CA ASP A 549 18.34 18.38 12.15
C ASP A 549 18.13 18.10 10.65
N GLU A 550 18.00 16.83 10.29
CA GLU A 550 17.75 16.41 8.91
C GLU A 550 16.42 16.98 8.39
N VAL A 551 15.36 16.94 9.20
CA VAL A 551 14.06 17.52 8.85
C VAL A 551 14.17 19.04 8.72
N ASN A 552 14.85 19.71 9.65
CA ASN A 552 15.08 21.16 9.53
C ASN A 552 15.89 21.54 8.28
N GLN A 553 16.81 20.68 7.84
CA GLN A 553 17.68 20.93 6.68
C GLN A 553 17.04 20.55 5.34
N ASN A 554 16.16 19.56 5.31
CA ASN A 554 15.63 18.98 4.08
C ASN A 554 14.27 19.56 3.65
N ASN A 555 13.70 20.46 4.45
CA ASN A 555 12.38 21.02 4.19
C ASN A 555 12.43 22.50 3.85
N LEU A 556 11.53 22.94 2.97
CA LEU A 556 11.41 24.32 2.52
C LEU A 556 10.08 24.92 3.01
N LEU A 557 10.18 26.10 3.63
CA LEU A 557 9.02 26.93 3.95
C LEU A 557 8.59 27.72 2.70
N LEU A 558 7.31 27.61 2.36
CA LEU A 558 6.66 28.38 1.31
C LEU A 558 5.57 29.24 1.92
N PHE A 559 5.64 30.55 1.71
CA PHE A 559 4.53 31.45 1.98
C PHE A 559 3.61 31.53 0.77
N LEU A 560 2.34 31.79 1.04
CA LEU A 560 1.32 31.95 0.01
C LEU A 560 1.73 33.01 -1.02
N ASN A 561 1.68 32.61 -2.29
CA ASN A 561 2.04 33.39 -3.47
C ASN A 561 3.51 33.83 -3.60
N GLU A 562 4.36 33.58 -2.59
CA GLU A 562 5.77 33.96 -2.65
C GLU A 562 6.65 32.91 -3.33
N PRO A 563 7.28 33.21 -4.48
CA PRO A 563 8.18 32.28 -5.15
C PRO A 563 9.47 32.10 -4.35
N ARG A 564 9.85 30.85 -4.10
CA ARG A 564 11.12 30.47 -3.49
C ARG A 564 11.97 29.67 -4.47
N GLN A 565 13.22 30.08 -4.64
CA GLN A 565 14.16 29.35 -5.49
C GLN A 565 14.62 28.05 -4.81
N MET A 566 14.56 26.95 -5.54
CA MET A 566 14.97 25.62 -5.14
C MET A 566 15.73 24.94 -6.29
N GLU A 567 17.06 24.95 -6.21
CA GLU A 567 17.93 24.37 -7.24
C GLU A 567 17.59 24.94 -8.64
N ASP A 568 17.00 24.10 -9.51
CA ASP A 568 16.64 24.45 -10.89
C ASP A 568 15.20 24.99 -11.03
N TYR A 569 14.42 25.08 -9.95
CA TYR A 569 13.01 25.47 -9.95
C TYR A 569 12.74 26.69 -9.08
N PHE A 570 11.73 27.47 -9.45
CA PHE A 570 11.02 28.35 -8.52
C PHE A 570 9.75 27.63 -8.08
N MET A 571 9.48 27.67 -6.78
CA MET A 571 8.30 27.05 -6.20
C MET A 571 7.41 28.09 -5.56
N THR A 572 6.11 28.01 -5.84
CA THR A 572 5.12 28.92 -5.29
C THR A 572 3.95 28.11 -4.75
N TYR A 573 3.65 28.29 -3.47
CA TYR A 573 2.42 27.79 -2.86
C TYR A 573 1.27 28.74 -3.24
N LYS A 574 0.18 28.20 -3.79
CA LYS A 574 -0.97 28.97 -4.29
C LYS A 574 -2.21 28.88 -3.42
N GLY A 575 -2.15 28.12 -2.33
CA GLY A 575 -3.26 27.97 -1.39
C GLY A 575 -3.79 26.55 -1.33
N MET A 576 -4.72 26.34 -0.40
CA MET A 576 -5.42 25.08 -0.23
C MET A 576 -6.54 24.94 -1.27
N ARG A 577 -6.80 23.71 -1.68
CA ARG A 577 -7.79 23.34 -2.69
C ARG A 577 -8.67 22.19 -2.21
N LYS A 578 -9.89 22.15 -2.71
CA LYS A 578 -10.78 20.97 -2.66
C LYS A 578 -10.92 20.36 -4.05
N LEU A 579 -10.78 19.03 -4.12
CA LEU A 579 -10.98 18.28 -5.35
C LEU A 579 -12.46 17.97 -5.55
N THR A 580 -13.04 18.54 -6.60
CA THR A 580 -14.41 18.31 -7.03
C THR A 580 -14.50 17.14 -8.00
N THR A 581 -15.70 16.57 -8.14
CA THR A 581 -15.98 15.46 -9.07
C THR A 581 -15.92 15.92 -10.54
N ASP A 582 -16.44 17.12 -10.84
CA ASP A 582 -16.69 17.56 -12.21
C ASP A 582 -15.71 18.62 -12.72
N TYR A 583 -15.15 19.46 -11.84
CA TYR A 583 -14.41 20.67 -12.22
C TYR A 583 -12.93 20.65 -11.82
N GLY A 584 -12.44 19.55 -11.24
CA GLY A 584 -11.08 19.47 -10.69
C GLY A 584 -10.95 20.26 -9.39
N TYR A 585 -9.85 20.99 -9.20
CA TYR A 585 -9.55 21.70 -7.95
C TYR A 585 -10.20 23.08 -7.91
N VAL A 586 -10.79 23.42 -6.75
CA VAL A 586 -11.37 24.73 -6.44
C VAL A 586 -10.69 25.31 -5.20
N ASP A 587 -10.53 26.63 -5.15
CA ASP A 587 -9.95 27.36 -4.02
C ASP A 587 -10.82 27.25 -2.77
N VAL A 588 -10.21 26.94 -1.62
CA VAL A 588 -10.90 26.93 -0.32
C VAL A 588 -11.38 28.33 0.07
N ASN A 589 -10.65 29.38 -0.31
CA ASN A 589 -11.02 30.77 -0.02
C ASN A 589 -12.24 31.24 -0.82
N ASP A 590 -12.63 30.51 -1.87
CA ASP A 590 -13.80 30.85 -2.71
C ASP A 590 -15.05 30.03 -2.33
N ILE A 591 -14.97 29.19 -1.30
CA ILE A 591 -16.08 28.37 -0.78
C ILE A 591 -16.75 29.11 0.38
N GLU A 592 -18.07 29.25 0.34
CA GLU A 592 -18.85 29.94 1.38
C GLU A 592 -19.23 28.99 2.53
N THR A 593 -19.97 27.92 2.20
CA THR A 593 -20.47 26.94 3.17
C THR A 593 -20.66 25.58 2.51
N ALA A 594 -20.76 24.53 3.33
CA ALA A 594 -21.17 23.21 2.87
C ALA A 594 -22.70 23.11 2.80
N ALA A 595 -23.25 22.70 1.64
CA ALA A 595 -24.68 22.39 1.48
C ALA A 595 -25.02 21.00 2.04
N GLY A 596 -24.02 20.12 2.10
CA GLY A 596 -24.10 18.77 2.65
C GLY A 596 -22.70 18.19 2.88
N PRO A 597 -22.58 16.94 3.35
CA PRO A 597 -21.29 16.36 3.69
C PRO A 597 -20.29 16.28 2.53
N LEU A 598 -20.77 16.22 1.29
CA LEU A 598 -19.96 16.16 0.06
C LEU A 598 -20.33 17.25 -0.95
N GLU A 599 -21.07 18.28 -0.52
CA GLU A 599 -21.54 19.36 -1.39
C GLU A 599 -21.10 20.70 -0.82
N LEU A 600 -20.44 21.51 -1.65
CA LEU A 600 -19.93 22.84 -1.30
C LEU A 600 -20.63 23.92 -2.13
N ILE A 601 -20.84 25.09 -1.54
CA ILE A 601 -21.39 26.27 -2.22
C ILE A 601 -20.25 27.25 -2.48
N ILE A 602 -20.15 27.68 -3.74
CA ILE A 602 -19.19 28.71 -4.16
C ILE A 602 -19.66 30.08 -3.66
N GLY A 603 -18.81 30.80 -2.94
CA GLY A 603 -19.09 32.13 -2.41
C GLY A 603 -18.61 33.26 -3.32
N ASN A 604 -17.47 33.07 -3.99
CA ASN A 604 -16.83 34.06 -4.86
C ASN A 604 -16.68 33.52 -6.29
N GLU A 605 -16.65 34.42 -7.28
CA GLU A 605 -16.34 34.01 -8.66
C GLU A 605 -14.94 33.38 -8.71
N THR A 606 -14.86 32.14 -9.18
CA THR A 606 -13.62 31.36 -9.18
C THR A 606 -13.45 30.58 -10.48
N VAL A 607 -12.20 30.22 -10.79
CA VAL A 607 -11.85 29.39 -11.95
C VAL A 607 -11.22 28.11 -11.43
N SER A 608 -11.88 26.99 -11.70
CA SER A 608 -11.38 25.68 -11.30
C SER A 608 -10.17 25.27 -12.15
N SER A 609 -9.41 24.29 -11.69
CA SER A 609 -8.16 23.87 -12.34
C SER A 609 -8.32 23.35 -13.78
N ASP A 610 -9.52 22.92 -14.18
CA ASP A 610 -9.84 22.51 -15.55
C ASP A 610 -10.18 23.69 -16.49
N GLY A 611 -10.25 24.92 -15.95
CA GLY A 611 -10.58 26.16 -16.65
C GLY A 611 -12.06 26.56 -16.61
N THR A 612 -12.92 25.82 -15.89
CA THR A 612 -14.34 26.14 -15.75
C THR A 612 -14.52 27.34 -14.81
N ARG A 613 -15.40 28.28 -15.19
CA ARG A 613 -15.76 29.42 -14.34
C ARG A 613 -16.98 29.07 -13.50
N LEU A 614 -16.88 29.26 -12.19
CA LEU A 614 -17.94 29.02 -11.22
C LEU A 614 -18.37 30.36 -10.61
N SER A 615 -19.67 30.56 -10.50
CA SER A 615 -20.27 31.78 -9.97
C SER A 615 -20.72 31.60 -8.52
N PRO A 616 -20.83 32.69 -7.74
CA PRO A 616 -21.43 32.64 -6.42
C PRO A 616 -22.82 31.97 -6.42
N GLY A 617 -23.04 31.03 -5.51
CA GLY A 617 -24.24 30.20 -5.41
C GLY A 617 -24.20 28.89 -6.18
N ASP A 618 -23.19 28.65 -7.04
CA ASP A 618 -23.01 27.36 -7.69
C ASP A 618 -22.70 26.28 -6.64
N THR A 619 -23.25 25.08 -6.83
CA THR A 619 -23.01 23.93 -5.96
C THR A 619 -22.06 22.96 -6.65
N VAL A 620 -21.01 22.54 -5.94
CA VAL A 620 -20.01 21.57 -6.42
C VAL A 620 -19.96 20.36 -5.51
N GLU A 621 -19.87 19.16 -6.11
CA GLU A 621 -19.71 17.91 -5.37
C GLU A 621 -18.21 17.59 -5.20
N ILE A 622 -17.82 17.16 -4.01
CA ILE A 622 -16.44 16.75 -3.68
C ILE A 622 -16.33 15.25 -3.46
N ILE A 623 -15.15 14.71 -3.77
CA ILE A 623 -14.90 13.26 -3.67
C ILE A 623 -14.81 12.81 -2.21
N ASN A 624 -14.21 13.65 -1.36
CA ASN A 624 -14.02 13.36 0.06
C ASN A 624 -13.84 14.67 0.84
N ALA A 625 -14.66 14.87 1.88
CA ALA A 625 -14.61 16.02 2.78
C ALA A 625 -13.29 16.14 3.56
N GLU A 626 -12.73 14.99 3.97
CA GLU A 626 -11.52 14.88 4.80
C GLU A 626 -10.25 15.31 4.05
N ASN A 627 -10.29 15.33 2.71
CA ASN A 627 -9.12 15.63 1.90
C ASN A 627 -8.97 17.14 1.68
N SER A 628 -7.78 17.64 1.94
CA SER A 628 -7.31 18.96 1.54
C SER A 628 -6.08 18.81 0.67
N TYR A 629 -6.00 19.58 -0.41
CA TYR A 629 -4.91 19.54 -1.37
C TYR A 629 -4.19 20.88 -1.36
N PHE A 630 -2.87 20.88 -1.50
CA PHE A 630 -2.08 22.12 -1.45
C PHE A 630 -1.51 22.39 -2.82
N GLU A 631 -1.90 23.48 -3.46
CA GLU A 631 -1.44 23.80 -4.81
C GLU A 631 -0.01 24.34 -4.77
N VAL A 632 0.92 23.60 -5.38
CA VAL A 632 2.34 23.96 -5.44
C VAL A 632 2.80 24.00 -6.89
N VAL A 633 3.07 25.20 -7.39
CA VAL A 633 3.52 25.45 -8.76
C VAL A 633 5.04 25.40 -8.83
N TYR A 634 5.55 24.65 -9.78
CA TYR A 634 6.96 24.56 -10.12
C TYR A 634 7.21 25.25 -11.46
N THR A 635 7.99 26.32 -11.43
CA THR A 635 8.39 27.09 -12.61
C THR A 635 9.86 26.82 -12.91
N GLN A 636 10.15 26.28 -14.09
CA GLN A 636 11.52 26.10 -14.57
C GLN A 636 11.81 27.05 -15.73
N PRO A 637 12.77 27.98 -15.58
CA PRO A 637 13.13 28.91 -16.65
C PRO A 637 13.42 28.19 -17.97
N GLY A 638 12.59 28.46 -19.00
CA GLY A 638 12.75 27.93 -20.35
C GLY A 638 12.29 26.48 -20.59
N LYS A 639 11.68 25.79 -19.60
CA LYS A 639 11.20 24.41 -19.73
C LYS A 639 9.71 24.20 -19.43
N GLY A 640 8.99 25.27 -19.09
CA GLY A 640 7.57 25.24 -18.77
C GLY A 640 7.31 24.95 -17.29
N ASP A 641 6.05 25.12 -16.91
CA ASP A 641 5.59 25.01 -15.53
C ASP A 641 4.76 23.74 -15.35
N PHE A 642 4.76 23.19 -14.14
CA PHE A 642 3.85 22.13 -13.74
C PHE A 642 3.41 22.33 -12.30
N THR A 643 2.23 21.80 -11.97
CA THR A 643 1.63 21.97 -10.64
C THR A 643 1.49 20.60 -9.98
N LEU A 644 1.73 20.57 -8.68
CA LEU A 644 1.49 19.41 -7.83
C LEU A 644 0.52 19.78 -6.70
N TYR A 645 -0.29 18.80 -6.31
CA TYR A 645 -1.34 18.91 -5.30
C TYR A 645 -1.13 17.86 -4.20
N PRO A 646 -0.03 17.94 -3.41
CA PRO A 646 0.11 17.07 -2.23
C PRO A 646 -1.12 17.14 -1.35
N ARG A 647 -1.50 15.99 -0.80
CA ARG A 647 -2.78 15.78 -0.12
C ARG A 647 -2.57 15.59 1.37
N VAL A 648 -3.39 16.23 2.18
CA VAL A 648 -3.56 15.96 3.60
C VAL A 648 -4.97 15.48 3.85
N GLN A 649 -5.12 14.42 4.64
CA GLN A 649 -6.42 13.91 5.06
C GLN A 649 -6.54 14.06 6.57
N ILE A 650 -7.59 14.72 7.04
CA ILE A 650 -7.86 14.95 8.45
C ILE A 650 -9.15 14.22 8.80
N ASN A 651 -9.07 13.27 9.75
CA ASN A 651 -10.23 12.59 10.28
C ASN A 651 -10.31 12.86 11.78
N GLU A 652 -11.25 13.73 12.15
CA GLU A 652 -11.49 14.17 13.54
C GLU A 652 -11.99 13.00 14.43
N THR A 653 -12.78 12.08 13.86
CA THR A 653 -13.35 10.94 14.61
C THR A 653 -12.27 9.96 15.07
N MET A 654 -11.16 9.87 14.34
CA MET A 654 -10.01 9.01 14.62
C MET A 654 -8.81 9.77 15.20
N ASP A 655 -8.89 11.10 15.36
CA ASP A 655 -7.78 11.95 15.77
C ASP A 655 -6.50 11.69 14.94
N MET A 656 -6.66 11.69 13.61
CA MET A 656 -5.61 11.29 12.68
C MET A 656 -5.44 12.27 11.53
N ILE A 657 -4.19 12.66 11.28
CA ILE A 657 -3.78 13.45 10.12
C ILE A 657 -2.81 12.63 9.27
N VAL A 658 -3.13 12.49 7.98
CA VAL A 658 -2.36 11.71 7.02
C VAL A 658 -1.85 12.60 5.91
N TYR A 659 -0.53 12.63 5.75
CA TYR A 659 0.15 13.37 4.69
C TYR A 659 0.52 12.42 3.55
N SER A 660 0.09 12.73 2.33
CA SER A 660 0.41 11.97 1.12
C SER A 660 1.08 12.88 0.09
N PRO A 661 2.15 12.42 -0.58
CA PRO A 661 2.81 13.21 -1.61
C PRO A 661 1.95 13.32 -2.88
N ASP A 662 2.29 14.26 -3.73
CA ASP A 662 1.95 14.23 -5.15
C ASP A 662 3.23 14.14 -6.00
N ILE A 663 3.11 13.56 -7.19
CA ILE A 663 4.26 13.05 -7.97
C ILE A 663 4.18 13.53 -9.42
N ASN A 664 5.13 14.36 -9.82
CA ASN A 664 5.34 14.66 -11.24
C ASN A 664 6.23 13.56 -11.86
N ARG A 665 5.65 12.78 -12.77
CA ARG A 665 6.31 11.63 -13.38
C ARG A 665 6.88 12.01 -14.75
N THR A 666 8.20 11.88 -14.91
CA THR A 666 8.86 12.04 -16.21
C THR A 666 9.52 10.73 -16.65
N LEU A 667 9.95 10.63 -17.91
CA LEU A 667 10.63 9.43 -18.40
C LEU A 667 11.90 9.10 -17.59
N THR A 668 12.63 10.12 -17.14
CA THR A 668 13.96 9.97 -16.53
C THR A 668 13.97 10.10 -15.01
N ALA A 669 12.93 10.66 -14.40
CA ALA A 669 12.85 10.85 -12.96
C ALA A 669 11.41 11.14 -12.51
N ASP A 670 11.10 10.76 -11.29
CA ASP A 670 9.90 11.24 -10.61
C ASP A 670 10.31 12.35 -9.63
N LEU A 671 9.50 13.41 -9.57
CA LEU A 671 9.62 14.46 -8.58
C LEU A 671 8.47 14.34 -7.58
N TYR A 672 8.85 14.13 -6.34
CA TYR A 672 7.98 13.96 -5.18
C TYR A 672 7.84 15.29 -4.47
N THR A 673 6.62 15.64 -4.07
CA THR A 673 6.35 16.80 -3.21
C THR A 673 5.44 16.36 -2.09
N HIS A 674 5.82 16.67 -0.86
CA HIS A 674 5.13 16.25 0.34
C HIS A 674 4.96 17.45 1.28
N VAL A 675 3.76 17.68 1.81
CA VAL A 675 3.54 18.67 2.87
C VAL A 675 3.88 18.02 4.20
N ARG A 676 4.86 18.55 4.94
CA ARG A 676 5.22 18.07 6.28
C ARG A 676 4.32 18.66 7.37
N THR A 677 3.97 19.92 7.23
CA THR A 677 3.09 20.63 8.16
C THR A 677 2.57 21.91 7.51
N PHE A 678 1.45 22.41 8.04
CA PHE A 678 0.73 23.60 7.66
C PHE A 678 0.07 24.19 8.93
N PRO A 679 -0.34 25.47 8.93
CA PRO A 679 -1.06 26.08 10.04
C PRO A 679 -2.29 25.29 10.46
N ASP A 680 -2.53 25.21 11.77
CA ASP A 680 -3.74 24.61 12.30
C ASP A 680 -4.96 25.47 11.87
N PRO A 681 -5.92 24.93 11.12
CA PRO A 681 -7.10 25.67 10.68
C PRO A 681 -7.96 26.20 11.84
N GLU A 682 -7.88 25.60 13.02
CA GLU A 682 -8.66 26.00 14.21
C GLU A 682 -7.95 27.06 15.06
N GLN A 683 -6.68 27.34 14.79
CA GLN A 683 -5.92 28.32 15.57
C GLN A 683 -6.46 29.74 15.33
N GLU A 684 -6.74 30.46 16.42
CA GLU A 684 -7.15 31.86 16.32
C GLU A 684 -6.06 32.70 15.63
N ILE A 685 -6.47 33.43 14.59
CA ILE A 685 -5.57 34.31 13.84
C ILE A 685 -5.24 35.54 14.71
N GLU A 686 -3.96 35.69 15.04
CA GLU A 686 -3.45 36.90 15.69
C GLU A 686 -3.30 38.04 14.68
N TRP A 687 -4.00 39.14 14.92
CA TRP A 687 -3.96 40.34 14.08
C TRP A 687 -3.08 41.42 14.71
N SER A 688 -2.39 42.19 13.87
CA SER A 688 -1.67 43.38 14.30
C SER A 688 -2.61 44.43 14.92
N GLU A 689 -2.01 45.41 15.61
CA GLU A 689 -2.73 46.63 15.96
C GLU A 689 -3.35 47.28 14.71
N VAL A 690 -4.51 47.90 14.90
CA VAL A 690 -5.25 48.55 13.81
C VAL A 690 -4.55 49.87 13.45
N GLU A 691 -4.09 49.98 12.22
CA GLU A 691 -3.61 51.23 11.64
C GLU A 691 -4.77 51.94 10.94
N GLU A 692 -4.98 53.23 11.25
CA GLU A 692 -6.04 54.02 10.64
C GLU A 692 -5.52 54.84 9.45
N ILE A 693 -6.20 54.74 8.31
CA ILE A 693 -5.89 55.51 7.12
C ILE A 693 -7.12 56.24 6.60
N ALA A 694 -6.97 57.53 6.35
CA ALA A 694 -8.07 58.39 5.90
C ALA A 694 -7.93 58.72 4.42
N VAL A 695 -8.85 58.20 3.59
CA VAL A 695 -8.82 58.28 2.12
C VAL A 695 -10.14 58.81 1.54
N ALA A 696 -10.10 59.35 0.33
CA ALA A 696 -11.27 59.74 -0.46
C ALA A 696 -11.50 58.76 -1.64
N PRO A 697 -12.72 58.67 -2.20
CA PRO A 697 -12.98 57.84 -3.38
C PRO A 697 -12.04 58.21 -4.54
N GLY A 698 -11.39 57.21 -5.12
CA GLY A 698 -10.36 57.32 -6.17
C GLY A 698 -8.92 57.37 -5.65
N ASP A 699 -8.70 57.59 -4.35
CA ASP A 699 -7.35 57.62 -3.76
C ASP A 699 -6.71 56.23 -3.77
N GLN A 700 -5.38 56.23 -3.93
CA GLN A 700 -4.55 55.05 -3.74
C GLN A 700 -3.85 55.11 -2.39
N PHE A 701 -3.75 53.96 -1.75
CA PHE A 701 -3.08 53.80 -0.46
C PHE A 701 -2.41 52.41 -0.38
N PHE A 702 -1.60 52.20 0.65
CA PHE A 702 -0.90 50.93 0.84
C PHE A 702 -1.60 50.07 1.87
N ILE A 703 -1.69 48.77 1.58
CA ILE A 703 -2.09 47.73 2.52
C ILE A 703 -0.94 46.71 2.52
N ASN A 704 -0.18 46.67 3.61
CA ASN A 704 1.07 45.92 3.66
C ASN A 704 2.01 46.35 2.51
N ASP A 705 2.44 45.43 1.64
CA ASP A 705 3.27 45.72 0.47
C ASP A 705 2.46 45.98 -0.83
N TYR A 706 1.12 46.05 -0.74
CA TYR A 706 0.23 46.14 -1.90
C TYR A 706 -0.37 47.53 -2.09
N VAL A 707 -0.63 47.88 -3.36
CA VAL A 707 -1.35 49.12 -3.72
C VAL A 707 -2.84 48.83 -3.74
N ALA A 708 -3.59 49.56 -2.92
CA ALA A 708 -5.04 49.53 -2.89
C ALA A 708 -5.63 50.83 -3.45
N ARG A 709 -6.81 50.74 -4.04
CA ARG A 709 -7.60 51.85 -4.54
C ARG A 709 -9.01 51.77 -3.95
N PHE A 710 -9.43 52.83 -3.27
CA PHE A 710 -10.80 52.94 -2.84
C PHE A 710 -11.67 53.40 -4.01
N VAL A 711 -12.59 52.56 -4.48
CA VAL A 711 -13.40 52.81 -5.68
C VAL A 711 -14.61 53.66 -5.32
N GLU A 712 -15.51 53.13 -4.49
CA GLU A 712 -16.76 53.79 -4.11
C GLU A 712 -17.41 53.19 -2.86
N MET A 713 -18.45 53.86 -2.35
CA MET A 713 -19.36 53.33 -1.32
C MET A 713 -20.69 52.93 -1.96
N VAL A 714 -21.13 51.71 -1.68
CA VAL A 714 -22.38 51.14 -2.22
C VAL A 714 -23.36 50.87 -1.07
N PRO A 715 -24.63 51.32 -1.15
CA PRO A 715 -25.65 50.97 -0.17
C PRO A 715 -25.94 49.46 -0.18
N VAL A 716 -26.05 48.86 1.01
CA VAL A 716 -26.39 47.44 1.18
C VAL A 716 -27.84 47.33 1.67
N GLN A 717 -28.71 46.73 0.86
CA GLN A 717 -30.14 46.63 1.17
C GLN A 717 -30.49 45.43 2.08
N GLN A 718 -29.67 44.38 2.06
CA GLN A 718 -29.85 43.18 2.87
C GLN A 718 -28.49 42.70 3.37
N LEU A 719 -28.42 42.37 4.65
CA LEU A 719 -27.24 41.82 5.28
C LEU A 719 -27.58 40.42 5.83
N PRO A 720 -26.76 39.40 5.55
CA PRO A 720 -26.93 38.08 6.15
C PRO A 720 -27.01 38.17 7.67
N GLY A 721 -28.06 37.62 8.27
CA GLY A 721 -28.27 37.62 9.73
C GLY A 721 -28.65 38.97 10.36
N VAL A 722 -28.74 40.07 9.58
CA VAL A 722 -29.07 41.41 10.10
C VAL A 722 -30.26 42.01 9.35
N THR A 723 -31.42 42.05 10.01
CA THR A 723 -32.60 42.74 9.48
C THR A 723 -32.46 44.25 9.68
N LEU A 724 -32.52 45.00 8.57
CA LEU A 724 -32.48 46.47 8.53
C LEU A 724 -33.91 47.04 8.56
N GLY A 725 -34.18 47.94 9.50
CA GLY A 725 -35.43 48.69 9.58
C GLY A 725 -35.43 49.96 8.71
N PRO A 726 -36.57 50.68 8.64
CA PRO A 726 -36.72 51.88 7.79
C PRO A 726 -35.79 53.07 8.11
N GLY A 727 -35.10 53.04 9.26
CA GLY A 727 -34.14 54.07 9.69
C GLY A 727 -32.70 53.57 9.82
N ASP A 728 -32.44 52.32 9.45
CA ASP A 728 -31.11 51.72 9.49
C ASP A 728 -30.41 51.95 8.14
N VAL A 729 -29.09 52.13 8.17
CA VAL A 729 -28.28 52.36 6.97
C VAL A 729 -27.11 51.40 6.99
N ALA A 730 -26.91 50.65 5.91
CA ALA A 730 -25.71 49.85 5.69
C ALA A 730 -25.04 50.28 4.40
N VAL A 731 -23.73 50.47 4.43
CA VAL A 731 -22.90 50.79 3.28
C VAL A 731 -21.67 49.90 3.25
N LYS A 732 -21.29 49.43 2.07
CA LYS A 732 -20.04 48.72 1.83
C LYS A 732 -19.07 49.58 1.03
N ALA A 733 -17.79 49.52 1.37
CA ALA A 733 -16.75 50.13 0.55
C ALA A 733 -16.25 49.11 -0.47
N ILE A 734 -16.07 49.49 -1.73
CA ILE A 734 -15.39 48.65 -2.73
C ILE A 734 -13.94 49.11 -2.79
N ILE A 735 -13.01 48.24 -2.40
CA ILE A 735 -11.57 48.51 -2.40
C ILE A 735 -10.88 47.48 -3.28
N GLU A 736 -10.27 47.92 -4.38
CA GLU A 736 -9.46 47.06 -5.24
C GLU A 736 -8.02 47.03 -4.74
N ILE A 737 -7.44 45.85 -4.59
CA ILE A 737 -6.07 45.64 -4.10
C ILE A 737 -5.28 44.92 -5.18
N GLU A 738 -4.22 45.55 -5.67
CA GLU A 738 -3.32 44.99 -6.69
C GLU A 738 -2.35 44.00 -6.03
N GLY A 739 -2.74 42.71 -6.04
CA GLY A 739 -1.91 41.62 -5.55
C GLY A 739 -0.86 41.16 -6.58
N GLU A 740 -0.02 40.21 -6.17
CA GLU A 740 1.11 39.70 -7.00
C GLU A 740 0.66 39.04 -8.32
N ASN A 741 -0.51 38.37 -8.33
CA ASN A 741 -0.96 37.54 -9.46
C ASN A 741 -2.38 37.86 -9.94
N LYS A 742 -3.22 38.43 -9.07
CA LYS A 742 -4.59 38.85 -9.38
C LYS A 742 -4.95 40.10 -8.58
N THR A 743 -5.95 40.83 -9.06
CA THR A 743 -6.59 41.91 -8.30
C THR A 743 -7.58 41.29 -7.33
N TYR A 744 -7.52 41.72 -6.08
CA TYR A 744 -8.45 41.35 -5.02
C TYR A 744 -9.43 42.47 -4.79
N THR A 745 -10.64 42.15 -4.35
CA THR A 745 -11.63 43.15 -3.94
C THR A 745 -11.94 42.92 -2.47
N ALA A 746 -11.82 43.98 -1.67
CA ALA A 746 -12.27 44.00 -0.28
C ALA A 746 -13.55 44.82 -0.15
N GLU A 747 -14.54 44.28 0.56
CA GLU A 747 -15.88 44.82 0.73
C GLU A 747 -16.29 45.04 2.21
N PRO A 748 -15.52 45.79 3.04
CA PRO A 748 -15.89 45.99 4.43
C PRO A 748 -17.21 46.78 4.54
N ILE A 749 -18.04 46.42 5.52
CA ILE A 749 -19.38 46.99 5.69
C ILE A 749 -19.45 47.82 6.98
N TYR A 750 -20.07 48.98 6.88
CA TYR A 750 -20.46 49.83 8.00
C TYR A 750 -21.98 49.85 8.10
N VAL A 751 -22.52 49.51 9.27
CA VAL A 751 -23.97 49.46 9.51
C VAL A 751 -24.33 50.36 10.68
N ILE A 752 -25.37 51.17 10.51
CA ILE A 752 -26.02 51.93 11.58
C ILE A 752 -27.38 51.28 11.79
N LYS A 753 -27.55 50.60 12.92
CA LYS A 753 -28.79 49.94 13.31
C LYS A 753 -29.25 50.45 14.66
N ASP A 754 -30.50 50.90 14.78
CA ASP A 754 -31.06 51.44 16.02
C ASP A 754 -30.18 52.55 16.67
N LYS A 755 -29.57 53.41 15.82
CA LYS A 755 -28.59 54.45 16.20
C LYS A 755 -27.25 53.94 16.78
N MET A 756 -26.98 52.64 16.71
CA MET A 756 -25.69 52.06 17.05
C MET A 756 -24.90 51.73 15.78
N ALA A 757 -23.61 52.06 15.79
CA ALA A 757 -22.71 51.71 14.70
C ALA A 757 -22.15 50.30 14.91
N GLY A 758 -22.33 49.43 13.91
CA GLY A 758 -21.67 48.15 13.76
C GLY A 758 -20.69 48.21 12.59
N ARG A 759 -19.62 47.43 12.70
CA ARG A 759 -18.59 47.31 11.67
C ARG A 759 -18.41 45.84 11.36
N ILE A 760 -18.57 45.46 10.11
CA ILE A 760 -18.31 44.11 9.65
C ILE A 760 -17.01 44.22 8.83
N PRO A 761 -15.89 43.70 9.35
CA PRO A 761 -14.64 43.71 8.61
C PRO A 761 -14.75 42.80 7.38
N ASP A 762 -13.91 43.06 6.40
CA ASP A 762 -13.65 42.11 5.32
C ASP A 762 -12.19 41.64 5.37
N VAL A 763 -11.97 40.37 5.11
CA VAL A 763 -10.67 39.70 5.24
C VAL A 763 -10.24 39.15 3.89
N VAL A 764 -9.12 39.64 3.37
CA VAL A 764 -8.50 39.12 2.17
C VAL A 764 -7.41 38.13 2.59
N ASN A 765 -7.79 36.86 2.74
CA ASN A 765 -6.92 35.79 3.25
C ASN A 765 -5.59 35.69 2.48
N ASP A 766 -5.64 35.75 1.15
CA ASP A 766 -4.45 35.67 0.29
C ASP A 766 -3.41 36.77 0.55
N LEU A 767 -3.86 37.93 1.03
CA LEU A 767 -3.03 39.08 1.33
C LEU A 767 -2.77 39.24 2.84
N ALA A 768 -3.27 38.30 3.67
CA ALA A 768 -3.20 38.32 5.12
C ALA A 768 -3.64 39.68 5.71
N SER A 769 -4.68 40.28 5.13
CA SER A 769 -5.09 41.65 5.40
C SER A 769 -6.57 41.72 5.77
N ARG A 770 -6.89 42.49 6.82
CA ARG A 770 -8.25 42.76 7.28
C ARG A 770 -8.53 44.25 7.19
N LEU A 771 -9.63 44.59 6.52
CA LEU A 771 -10.11 45.95 6.37
C LEU A 771 -11.38 46.15 7.19
N THR A 772 -11.51 47.32 7.79
CA THR A 772 -12.72 47.72 8.53
C THR A 772 -12.99 49.19 8.26
N ILE A 773 -14.26 49.59 8.13
CA ILE A 773 -14.62 51.00 8.12
C ILE A 773 -14.66 51.49 9.57
N GLN A 774 -13.70 52.32 9.97
CA GLN A 774 -13.66 52.90 11.32
C GLN A 774 -14.68 54.04 11.42
N THR A 775 -14.52 55.03 10.55
CA THR A 775 -15.29 56.26 10.60
C THR A 775 -15.59 56.76 9.19
N ILE A 776 -16.80 57.29 8.99
CA ILE A 776 -17.21 57.93 7.74
C ILE A 776 -17.36 59.42 8.06
N GLU A 777 -16.70 60.29 7.29
CA GLU A 777 -16.75 61.75 7.44
C GLU A 777 -17.35 62.42 6.18
N PRO A 778 -18.69 62.45 6.05
CA PRO A 778 -19.34 62.92 4.82
C PRO A 778 -19.03 64.38 4.48
N GLU A 779 -18.85 65.24 5.49
CA GLU A 779 -18.59 66.67 5.31
C GLU A 779 -17.23 66.95 4.66
N GLN A 780 -16.26 66.04 4.83
CA GLN A 780 -14.90 66.16 4.29
C GLN A 780 -14.67 65.27 3.07
N ASN A 781 -15.67 64.47 2.65
CA ASN A 781 -15.54 63.40 1.67
C ASN A 781 -14.37 62.44 2.00
N ARG A 782 -14.17 62.14 3.29
CA ARG A 782 -13.11 61.25 3.80
C ARG A 782 -13.69 60.04 4.52
N PHE A 783 -13.00 58.93 4.37
CA PHE A 783 -13.35 57.64 4.96
C PHE A 783 -12.12 57.11 5.67
N VAL A 784 -12.27 56.77 6.95
CA VAL A 784 -11.21 56.21 7.78
C VAL A 784 -11.33 54.69 7.77
N PHE A 785 -10.40 54.01 7.12
CA PHE A 785 -10.27 52.57 7.14
C PHE A 785 -9.29 52.14 8.24
N GLY A 786 -9.64 51.08 8.95
CA GLY A 786 -8.75 50.38 9.86
C GLY A 786 -8.15 49.18 9.14
N LEU A 787 -6.83 49.10 9.15
CA LEU A 787 -6.04 48.05 8.54
C LEU A 787 -5.39 47.22 9.64
N SER A 788 -5.58 45.91 9.59
CA SER A 788 -4.80 44.96 10.38
C SER A 788 -4.20 43.92 9.45
N THR A 789 -2.98 43.50 9.73
CA THR A 789 -2.29 42.43 8.99
C THR A 789 -2.01 41.25 9.90
N THR A 790 -1.85 40.08 9.30
CA THR A 790 -1.40 38.87 9.98
C THR A 790 -0.31 38.19 9.12
N GLN A 791 0.19 37.04 9.58
CA GLN A 791 1.14 36.24 8.82
C GLN A 791 0.44 35.63 7.60
N LYS A 792 1.06 35.69 6.41
CA LYS A 792 0.60 34.93 5.24
C LYS A 792 0.53 33.44 5.56
N ASP A 793 -0.47 32.77 5.01
CA ASP A 793 -0.56 31.31 5.06
C ASP A 793 0.73 30.69 4.51
N TRP A 794 1.11 29.54 5.06
CA TRP A 794 2.39 28.91 4.76
C TRP A 794 2.31 27.39 4.81
N ILE A 795 3.24 26.74 4.14
CA ILE A 795 3.43 25.30 4.25
C ILE A 795 4.92 24.97 4.36
N ILE A 796 5.24 23.91 5.09
CA ILE A 796 6.57 23.31 5.07
C ILE A 796 6.50 22.06 4.21
N ILE A 797 7.34 22.00 3.18
CA ILE A 797 7.34 20.90 2.22
C ILE A 797 8.69 20.19 2.13
N GLU A 798 8.63 18.92 1.73
CA GLU A 798 9.77 18.16 1.24
C GLU A 798 9.60 17.85 -0.25
N ALA A 799 10.62 18.14 -1.05
CA ALA A 799 10.66 17.82 -2.47
C ALA A 799 11.85 16.89 -2.77
N VAL A 800 11.59 15.73 -3.35
CA VAL A 800 12.59 14.68 -3.61
C VAL A 800 12.56 14.24 -5.07
N LYS A 801 13.72 14.22 -5.73
CA LYS A 801 13.88 13.69 -7.08
C LYS A 801 14.39 12.26 -7.04
N LYS A 802 13.67 11.34 -7.69
CA LYS A 802 14.02 9.91 -7.80
C LYS A 802 14.37 9.55 -9.25
N PRO A 803 15.66 9.44 -9.60
CA PRO A 803 16.07 9.22 -10.97
C PRO A 803 15.84 7.77 -11.42
N TRP A 804 15.47 7.60 -12.68
CA TRP A 804 15.35 6.32 -13.38
C TRP A 804 14.43 5.27 -12.73
N ILE A 805 13.48 5.69 -11.91
CA ILE A 805 12.49 4.81 -11.27
C ILE A 805 11.67 4.01 -12.31
N ASN A 806 11.43 4.55 -13.51
CA ASN A 806 10.75 3.80 -14.57
C ASN A 806 11.48 2.50 -14.98
N ILE A 807 12.79 2.40 -14.76
CA ILE A 807 13.53 1.14 -14.98
C ILE A 807 13.11 0.08 -13.96
N LEU A 808 12.82 0.46 -12.71
CA LEU A 808 12.26 -0.43 -11.70
C LEU A 808 10.92 -0.99 -12.17
N TRP A 809 10.00 -0.11 -12.57
CA TRP A 809 8.65 -0.50 -13.00
C TRP A 809 8.68 -1.33 -14.29
N LEU A 810 9.55 -1.00 -15.24
CA LEU A 810 9.78 -1.81 -16.44
C LEU A 810 10.31 -3.21 -16.08
N GLY A 811 11.25 -3.29 -15.15
CA GLY A 811 11.79 -4.55 -14.66
C GLY A 811 10.71 -5.42 -14.01
N THR A 812 9.86 -4.81 -13.18
CA THR A 812 8.67 -5.45 -12.58
C THR A 812 7.72 -6.00 -13.64
N PHE A 813 7.41 -5.20 -14.67
CA PHE A 813 6.56 -5.64 -15.76
C PHE A 813 7.15 -6.84 -16.52
N LEU A 814 8.44 -6.79 -16.87
CA LEU A 814 9.11 -7.91 -17.54
C LEU A 814 9.18 -9.16 -16.67
N LEU A 815 9.35 -9.02 -15.35
CA LEU A 815 9.31 -10.14 -14.42
C LEU A 815 7.98 -10.88 -14.52
N VAL A 816 6.86 -10.15 -14.50
CA VAL A 816 5.51 -10.71 -14.65
C VAL A 816 5.36 -11.41 -16.00
N VAL A 817 5.75 -10.77 -17.11
CA VAL A 817 5.70 -11.37 -18.45
C VAL A 817 6.50 -12.67 -18.50
N GLY A 818 7.69 -12.70 -17.91
CA GLY A 818 8.54 -13.89 -17.85
C GLY A 818 7.88 -15.04 -17.10
N PHE A 819 7.27 -14.76 -15.94
CA PHE A 819 6.46 -15.73 -15.21
C PHE A 819 5.28 -16.22 -16.03
N THR A 820 4.51 -15.34 -16.67
CA THR A 820 3.35 -15.72 -17.50
C THR A 820 3.75 -16.68 -18.62
N VAL A 821 4.82 -16.38 -19.36
CA VAL A 821 5.34 -17.28 -20.42
C VAL A 821 5.73 -18.65 -19.84
N ALA A 822 6.39 -18.66 -18.68
CA ALA A 822 6.80 -19.89 -18.02
C ALA A 822 5.59 -20.72 -17.54
N ILE A 823 4.60 -20.09 -16.91
CA ILE A 823 3.37 -20.72 -16.41
C ILE A 823 2.60 -21.35 -17.58
N VAL A 824 2.33 -20.59 -18.65
CA VAL A 824 1.58 -21.07 -19.83
C VAL A 824 2.26 -22.29 -20.44
N ARG A 825 3.59 -22.26 -20.57
CA ARG A 825 4.37 -23.41 -21.05
C ARG A 825 4.21 -24.62 -20.13
N ARG A 826 4.45 -24.45 -18.82
CA ARG A 826 4.44 -25.57 -17.86
C ARG A 826 3.05 -26.17 -17.69
N TYR A 827 2.02 -25.33 -17.71
CA TYR A 827 0.65 -25.78 -17.70
C TYR A 827 0.31 -26.59 -18.97
N GLY A 828 0.75 -26.15 -20.14
CA GLY A 828 0.60 -26.93 -21.38
C GLY A 828 1.36 -28.27 -21.35
N GLU A 829 2.55 -28.33 -20.73
CA GLU A 829 3.27 -29.59 -20.49
C GLU A 829 2.47 -30.53 -19.56
N PHE A 830 1.88 -29.98 -18.49
CA PHE A 830 1.05 -30.71 -17.54
C PHE A 830 -0.25 -31.26 -18.18
N GLN A 831 -0.98 -30.44 -18.94
CA GLN A 831 -2.20 -30.89 -19.64
C GLN A 831 -1.92 -32.08 -20.56
N LYS A 832 -0.86 -32.00 -21.37
CA LYS A 832 -0.45 -33.11 -22.25
C LYS A 832 -0.11 -34.40 -21.50
N MET A 833 0.37 -34.29 -20.26
CA MET A 833 0.69 -35.43 -19.41
C MET A 833 -0.57 -36.04 -18.80
N ARG A 834 -1.46 -35.19 -18.29
CA ARG A 834 -2.78 -35.60 -17.77
C ARG A 834 -3.61 -36.29 -18.83
N ASP A 835 -3.67 -35.74 -20.03
CA ASP A 835 -4.48 -36.30 -21.13
C ASP A 835 -3.92 -37.66 -21.59
N LYS A 836 -2.65 -37.98 -21.26
CA LYS A 836 -2.00 -39.28 -21.46
C LYS A 836 -2.12 -40.22 -20.25
N GLY A 837 -2.77 -39.81 -19.16
CA GLY A 837 -2.89 -40.59 -17.93
C GLY A 837 -1.58 -40.78 -17.15
N MET A 838 -0.58 -39.93 -17.37
CA MET A 838 0.76 -40.05 -16.77
C MET A 838 0.94 -39.14 -15.53
N GLU A 839 -0.15 -38.91 -14.77
CA GLU A 839 -0.23 -38.01 -13.60
C GLU A 839 0.26 -38.57 -12.26
#